data_AF-A0A2W2GV79-F1
#
_entry.id   AF-A0A2W2GV79-F1
#
_cell.length_a   1.000
_cell.length_b   1.000
_cell.length_c   1.000
_cell.angle_alpha   90.00
_cell.angle_beta   90.00
_cell.angle_gamma   90.00
#
_symmetry.space_group_name_H-M   'P 1'
#
loop_
_entity.id
_entity.type
_entity.pdbx_description
1 polymer ?
#
loop_
_entity_poly.entity_id
_entity_poly.type
_entity_poly.pdbx_seq_one_letter_code
_entity_poly.pdbx_strand_id
1 'polypeptide(L)'
;MTEPNTLVVPVEVAALAVNDQTRITDGSFIWQRWQADFRALAEDDLPPEPVPFTFEDWSDDPGRCGVYVQWQLPSALTRGRHDEAEGIGDFPLVPNRWLVVRRFGLRRPRTWLVHSDHVGSRDDGPDVTPGTVSCLDPGSGQEPKATFLGRAVELTEDSPWREPADAREPFLTAIGSGLLTFAAFQPYNHNVFSLHDPLDDITGDARLSYHVCGWYSHPDADIAARTGGESLREWLDRLQWSAPTATSEVARTLYTGSVLNLVWQPRGPVPESDCPGPDDIAVCVANSSAEAVAALPDGAEGVLSAEDSRLFRAFTLDRLDALDRADGAGDRLIAQAAHDTGFGTSPGGFAWRAVDNDDAETRGRTSARERAREQQVVAELNRLQAEHDADVRALTGARDRLFDLWSLSQAPRRHPDFDAAIDDELDPALSSGAAGRVAELTRRIQAARAVLPWSETPGGLATKAAIYAAHAGLRSTCVLERVPAPPFHHATDPVVVLHGAHLNAPLTRGSALPCRPADRLVTAVRLITEADVRAEVQAVPTSGLPAPLPAALTEFFILARARESGPISAGEAIGALPEYGTDLWRQPWQPLYLMWKAAYTPLAYTEDGRRRWRFDGTRYIWNGDGDVPDSVEVMGRQVLTPSVGHTLAGQIDAHAAHRTDLSDDLVYGVREALRREDLLAQSLDGFGAMLRQRDPRARRRPPVGIEALIGPTDIPAPVPGIPPKYPGQAWQDSRYHELRAGQLAFSRLSVVDRFGRAVNLIEDERHFLPVLPDTMIPETPVDDIASDRLIEFGPRLLQPARLRFDFLASDRDEDIAVTPGANPVCAWLLNNRFDRTLACFDPAGRALGELRDVLAPNDSRAVAWVPLPGSHIRELEQLRDILPHTYAFLDAIRSRGPDVLASVRATVDAALTMIDPDGPADAGLGFLLGRPSALVRTRLDLELLGPVRTTVAWTQGADPPPPHVPSYEWFVRLGEPARTDDGLIGVVFNDDYTHLHTAINPIGEHGGYLRPIPIDGEPSIAVSVAGAPVTATLLVDPRVPIHATTDILPTGIVHIPQEFTATALSRMAVGFRAGPLLAAEAQGSAVTPAPATATGTWIWSEPAPDGWRSMPMT
;
A
#
# COMPACT_ATOMS: atom_id res chain seq x y z
N MET A 1 -46.42 -29.66 -16.58
CA MET A 1 -46.09 -29.89 -15.16
C MET A 1 -44.85 -29.06 -14.87
N THR A 2 -45.01 -27.91 -14.24
CA THR A 2 -43.92 -27.06 -13.76
C THR A 2 -43.18 -27.80 -12.65
N GLU A 3 -41.86 -27.97 -12.76
CA GLU A 3 -41.07 -28.44 -11.60
C GLU A 3 -41.07 -27.31 -10.55
N PRO A 4 -41.64 -27.53 -9.34
CA PRO A 4 -41.81 -26.47 -8.35
C PRO A 4 -40.50 -26.02 -7.66
N ASN A 5 -39.35 -26.65 -7.97
CA ASN A 5 -38.09 -26.44 -7.25
C ASN A 5 -37.03 -25.67 -8.07
N THR A 6 -37.40 -24.88 -9.08
CA THR A 6 -36.46 -24.00 -9.81
C THR A 6 -36.45 -22.59 -9.22
N LEU A 7 -35.26 -22.11 -8.85
CA LEU A 7 -35.03 -20.73 -8.43
C LEU A 7 -34.60 -19.87 -9.62
N VAL A 8 -35.37 -18.82 -9.91
CA VAL A 8 -35.06 -17.83 -10.93
C VAL A 8 -34.18 -16.75 -10.31
N VAL A 9 -32.95 -16.69 -10.79
CA VAL A 9 -31.89 -15.76 -10.36
C VAL A 9 -31.83 -14.62 -11.38
N PRO A 10 -32.06 -13.37 -10.99
CA PRO A 10 -31.98 -12.26 -11.93
C PRO A 10 -30.53 -11.99 -12.35
N VAL A 11 -30.31 -11.73 -13.63
CA VAL A 11 -29.04 -11.24 -14.19
C VAL A 11 -29.26 -9.89 -14.85
N GLU A 12 -28.30 -8.98 -14.67
CA GLU A 12 -28.33 -7.70 -15.37
C GLU A 12 -27.90 -7.91 -16.82
N VAL A 13 -28.68 -7.40 -17.76
CA VAL A 13 -28.40 -7.49 -19.20
C VAL A 13 -28.23 -6.09 -19.74
N ALA A 14 -27.10 -5.85 -20.38
CA ALA A 14 -26.82 -4.62 -21.09
C ALA A 14 -26.75 -4.87 -22.59
N ALA A 15 -27.27 -3.91 -23.35
CA ALA A 15 -27.27 -3.95 -24.80
C ALA A 15 -26.64 -2.68 -25.34
N LEU A 16 -25.49 -2.81 -25.98
CA LEU A 16 -24.81 -1.73 -26.67
C LEU A 16 -25.26 -1.71 -28.13
N ALA A 17 -26.01 -0.69 -28.53
CA ALA A 17 -26.44 -0.49 -29.90
C ALA A 17 -25.34 0.27 -30.68
N VAL A 18 -24.73 -0.39 -31.65
CA VAL A 18 -23.68 0.17 -32.51
C VAL A 18 -24.28 0.46 -33.88
N ASN A 19 -24.79 1.67 -34.06
CA ASN A 19 -25.21 2.17 -35.38
C ASN A 19 -24.04 2.83 -36.13
N ASP A 20 -24.27 3.34 -37.33
CA ASP A 20 -23.21 3.93 -38.16
C ASP A 20 -22.44 5.05 -37.42
N GLN A 21 -23.15 5.93 -36.69
CA GLN A 21 -22.55 7.02 -35.93
C GLN A 21 -21.80 6.52 -34.68
N THR A 22 -22.35 5.53 -33.97
CA THR A 22 -21.70 4.93 -32.79
C THR A 22 -20.40 4.20 -33.18
N ARG A 23 -20.37 3.58 -34.37
CA ARG A 23 -19.20 2.87 -34.89
C ARG A 23 -18.08 3.83 -35.32
N ILE A 24 -18.41 4.89 -36.04
CA ILE A 24 -17.45 5.90 -36.53
C ILE A 24 -17.07 6.90 -35.43
N THR A 25 -17.83 6.90 -34.32
CA THR A 25 -17.77 7.84 -33.20
C THR A 25 -18.28 9.23 -33.56
N ASP A 26 -18.88 9.93 -32.61
CA ASP A 26 -19.32 11.33 -32.76
C ASP A 26 -18.35 12.33 -32.11
N GLY A 27 -17.20 11.84 -31.61
CA GLY A 27 -16.22 12.59 -30.83
C GLY A 27 -16.38 12.48 -29.32
N SER A 28 -17.50 11.98 -28.79
CA SER A 28 -17.71 11.82 -27.33
C SER A 28 -16.94 10.65 -26.71
N PHE A 29 -16.60 9.63 -27.52
CA PHE A 29 -15.77 8.50 -27.13
C PHE A 29 -15.04 7.93 -28.34
N ILE A 30 -14.04 7.08 -28.10
CA ILE A 30 -13.32 6.30 -29.11
C ILE A 30 -13.41 4.80 -28.82
N TRP A 31 -13.08 3.95 -29.81
CA TRP A 31 -12.99 2.51 -29.59
C TRP A 31 -11.58 2.11 -29.16
N GLN A 32 -11.48 1.51 -27.97
CA GLN A 32 -10.26 0.91 -27.44
C GLN A 32 -10.55 -0.53 -27.03
N ARG A 33 -10.57 -1.42 -28.02
CA ARG A 33 -10.89 -2.84 -27.86
C ARG A 33 -9.69 -3.71 -28.21
N TRP A 34 -9.49 -4.79 -27.47
CA TRP A 34 -8.43 -5.76 -27.71
C TRP A 34 -8.90 -7.16 -27.33
N GLN A 35 -8.20 -8.18 -27.82
CA GLN A 35 -8.40 -9.58 -27.45
C GLN A 35 -7.16 -10.14 -26.78
N ALA A 36 -7.35 -11.11 -25.91
CA ALA A 36 -6.24 -11.92 -25.40
C ALA A 36 -5.81 -12.93 -26.48
N ASP A 37 -4.52 -13.22 -26.54
CA ASP A 37 -3.94 -14.23 -27.39
C ASP A 37 -3.13 -15.23 -26.55
N PHE A 38 -3.79 -16.33 -26.15
CA PHE A 38 -3.15 -17.39 -25.40
C PHE A 38 -2.16 -18.21 -26.21
N ARG A 39 -2.11 -18.03 -27.54
CA ARG A 39 -1.06 -18.62 -28.37
C ARG A 39 0.30 -17.98 -28.04
N ALA A 40 0.34 -16.67 -27.84
CA ALA A 40 1.55 -15.96 -27.44
C ALA A 40 2.09 -16.47 -26.09
N LEU A 41 1.21 -16.83 -25.16
CA LEU A 41 1.62 -17.46 -23.90
C LEU A 41 2.11 -18.90 -24.10
N ALA A 42 1.35 -19.71 -24.84
CA ALA A 42 1.65 -21.13 -25.01
C ALA A 42 2.89 -21.41 -25.89
N GLU A 43 3.11 -20.61 -26.93
CA GLU A 43 4.19 -20.81 -27.91
C GLU A 43 5.43 -19.97 -27.63
N ASP A 44 5.27 -18.74 -27.12
CA ASP A 44 6.35 -17.74 -27.00
C ASP A 44 6.63 -17.27 -25.56
N ASP A 45 5.90 -17.77 -24.55
CA ASP A 45 6.01 -17.36 -23.14
C ASP A 45 5.90 -15.82 -22.97
N LEU A 46 4.94 -15.24 -23.71
CA LEU A 46 4.58 -13.83 -23.68
C LEU A 46 3.23 -13.62 -22.98
N PRO A 47 2.99 -12.43 -22.38
CA PRO A 47 1.68 -12.10 -21.82
C PRO A 47 0.56 -12.28 -22.87
N PRO A 48 -0.57 -12.93 -22.51
CA PRO A 48 -1.66 -13.14 -23.46
C PRO A 48 -2.35 -11.83 -23.82
N GLU A 49 -2.34 -10.82 -22.94
CA GLU A 49 -2.89 -9.52 -23.28
C GLU A 49 -1.86 -8.65 -24.05
N PRO A 50 -2.27 -7.95 -25.12
CA PRO A 50 -1.37 -7.10 -25.88
C PRO A 50 -0.88 -5.90 -25.07
N VAL A 51 0.18 -5.25 -25.58
CA VAL A 51 0.71 -4.00 -25.03
C VAL A 51 -0.39 -2.93 -25.02
N PRO A 52 -0.55 -2.14 -23.93
CA PRO A 52 -1.49 -1.04 -23.88
C PRO A 52 -1.43 -0.14 -25.12
N PHE A 53 -2.57 0.37 -25.55
CA PHE A 53 -2.75 1.17 -26.78
C PHE A 53 -2.57 0.42 -28.11
N THR A 54 -2.66 -0.92 -28.08
CA THR A 54 -2.81 -1.76 -29.27
C THR A 54 -4.27 -2.21 -29.37
N PHE A 55 -4.98 -1.77 -30.41
CA PHE A 55 -6.44 -1.93 -30.51
C PHE A 55 -6.89 -2.51 -31.86
N GLU A 56 -8.10 -3.08 -31.87
CA GLU A 56 -8.85 -3.38 -33.09
C GLU A 56 -9.37 -2.09 -33.75
N ASP A 57 -9.31 -2.02 -35.08
CA ASP A 57 -9.97 -0.96 -35.86
C ASP A 57 -11.42 -1.33 -36.17
N TRP A 58 -12.37 -0.53 -35.67
CA TRP A 58 -13.81 -0.69 -35.85
C TRP A 58 -14.41 0.28 -36.87
N SER A 59 -13.71 1.38 -37.16
CA SER A 59 -14.24 2.53 -37.89
C SER A 59 -14.53 2.22 -39.36
N ASP A 60 -13.87 1.20 -39.92
CA ASP A 60 -13.99 0.82 -41.34
C ASP A 60 -14.72 -0.52 -41.57
N ASP A 61 -15.26 -1.16 -40.53
CA ASP A 61 -15.94 -2.46 -40.62
C ASP A 61 -17.45 -2.36 -40.34
N PRO A 62 -18.32 -2.23 -41.36
CA PRO A 62 -19.77 -2.22 -41.20
C PRO A 62 -20.33 -3.48 -40.52
N GLY A 63 -19.56 -4.58 -40.53
CA GLY A 63 -19.92 -5.81 -39.81
C GLY A 63 -19.92 -5.64 -38.29
N ARG A 64 -19.35 -4.55 -37.76
CA ARG A 64 -19.42 -4.21 -36.33
C ARG A 64 -20.74 -3.57 -35.91
N CYS A 65 -21.57 -3.13 -36.86
CA CYS A 65 -22.90 -2.59 -36.55
C CYS A 65 -23.83 -3.68 -36.00
N GLY A 66 -24.82 -3.28 -35.21
CA GLY A 66 -25.79 -4.17 -34.59
C GLY A 66 -25.91 -3.94 -33.10
N VAL A 67 -26.35 -4.97 -32.35
CA VAL A 67 -26.52 -4.91 -30.90
C VAL A 67 -25.62 -5.94 -30.23
N TYR A 68 -24.76 -5.49 -29.33
CA TYR A 68 -23.96 -6.36 -28.46
C TYR A 68 -24.69 -6.51 -27.13
N VAL A 69 -25.23 -7.69 -26.90
CA VAL A 69 -25.93 -8.03 -25.65
C VAL A 69 -24.96 -8.76 -24.75
N GLN A 70 -24.72 -8.25 -23.55
CA GLN A 70 -23.89 -8.88 -22.52
C GLN A 70 -24.71 -9.02 -21.24
N TRP A 71 -24.55 -10.15 -20.54
CA TRP A 71 -25.18 -10.38 -19.24
C TRP A 71 -24.14 -10.56 -18.15
N GLN A 72 -24.38 -9.93 -17.00
CA GLN A 72 -23.49 -9.98 -15.86
C GLN A 72 -23.82 -11.17 -14.98
N LEU A 73 -22.81 -11.97 -14.66
CA LEU A 73 -22.94 -13.06 -13.71
C LEU A 73 -23.21 -12.50 -12.30
N PRO A 74 -24.11 -13.10 -11.50
CA PRO A 74 -24.33 -12.70 -10.12
C PRO A 74 -23.03 -12.79 -9.31
N SER A 75 -22.81 -11.88 -8.37
CA SER A 75 -21.56 -11.82 -7.59
C SER A 75 -21.21 -13.12 -6.86
N ALA A 76 -22.22 -13.93 -6.52
CA ALA A 76 -22.04 -15.25 -5.92
C ALA A 76 -21.25 -16.23 -6.82
N LEU A 77 -21.28 -16.02 -8.13
CA LEU A 77 -20.56 -16.82 -9.14
C LEU A 77 -19.20 -16.23 -9.53
N THR A 78 -18.87 -15.04 -9.05
CA THR A 78 -17.64 -14.31 -9.42
C THR A 78 -16.71 -14.10 -8.24
N ARG A 79 -16.90 -14.83 -7.15
CA ARG A 79 -16.04 -14.79 -5.94
C ARG A 79 -15.31 -16.12 -5.79
N GLY A 80 -13.98 -16.06 -5.78
CA GLY A 80 -13.14 -17.19 -5.37
C GLY A 80 -13.31 -17.48 -3.88
N ARG A 81 -13.15 -18.75 -3.49
CA ARG A 81 -13.01 -19.12 -2.07
C ARG A 81 -11.54 -18.98 -1.69
N HIS A 82 -11.22 -18.74 -0.44
CA HIS A 82 -9.84 -18.79 0.04
C HIS A 82 -9.76 -19.87 1.11
N ASP A 83 -8.86 -20.83 0.91
CA ASP A 83 -8.49 -21.84 1.88
C ASP A 83 -7.09 -21.49 2.41
N GLU A 84 -6.92 -21.40 3.73
CA GLU A 84 -5.65 -20.99 4.34
C GLU A 84 -4.50 -21.98 4.06
N ALA A 85 -4.79 -23.25 3.71
CA ALA A 85 -3.80 -24.27 3.39
C ALA A 85 -3.53 -24.40 1.88
N GLU A 86 -4.52 -24.16 1.02
CA GLU A 86 -4.44 -24.34 -0.44
C GLU A 86 -4.36 -23.01 -1.23
N GLY A 87 -4.58 -21.86 -0.58
CA GLY A 87 -4.57 -20.53 -1.21
C GLY A 87 -5.95 -20.06 -1.68
N ILE A 88 -6.00 -19.17 -2.68
CA ILE A 88 -7.28 -18.81 -3.33
C ILE A 88 -7.80 -20.08 -4.04
N GLY A 89 -8.83 -20.71 -3.46
CA GLY A 89 -9.53 -21.86 -4.00
C GLY A 89 -10.40 -21.53 -5.22
N ASP A 90 -10.89 -22.59 -5.86
CA ASP A 90 -11.57 -22.53 -7.16
C ASP A 90 -12.78 -21.57 -7.17
N PHE A 91 -12.87 -20.77 -8.24
CA PHE A 91 -14.09 -20.03 -8.56
C PHE A 91 -15.23 -21.03 -8.87
N PRO A 92 -16.47 -20.74 -8.47
CA PRO A 92 -17.59 -21.63 -8.79
C PRO A 92 -17.79 -21.75 -10.30
N LEU A 93 -18.28 -22.91 -10.73
CA LEU A 93 -18.73 -23.13 -12.10
C LEU A 93 -19.91 -22.20 -12.42
N VAL A 94 -19.96 -21.72 -13.65
CA VAL A 94 -20.97 -20.77 -14.11
C VAL A 94 -21.89 -21.40 -15.15
N PRO A 95 -23.11 -20.87 -15.38
CA PRO A 95 -24.00 -21.39 -16.41
C PRO A 95 -23.34 -21.33 -17.79
N ASN A 96 -23.44 -22.42 -18.54
CA ASN A 96 -22.73 -22.66 -19.80
C ASN A 96 -23.67 -22.82 -21.01
N ARG A 97 -24.98 -22.68 -20.81
CA ARG A 97 -26.00 -22.63 -21.86
C ARG A 97 -26.81 -21.36 -21.67
N TRP A 98 -26.91 -20.53 -22.70
CA TRP A 98 -27.69 -19.29 -22.66
C TRP A 98 -28.58 -19.17 -23.89
N LEU A 99 -29.89 -19.09 -23.67
CA LEU A 99 -30.86 -18.75 -24.69
C LEU A 99 -30.98 -17.23 -24.78
N VAL A 100 -30.76 -16.68 -25.98
CA VAL A 100 -30.96 -15.26 -26.28
C VAL A 100 -32.12 -15.13 -27.27
N VAL A 101 -33.16 -14.37 -26.92
CA VAL A 101 -34.33 -14.16 -27.77
C VAL A 101 -34.48 -12.67 -28.07
N ARG A 102 -34.57 -12.33 -29.35
CA ARG A 102 -34.90 -10.98 -29.82
C ARG A 102 -36.33 -10.92 -30.30
N ARG A 103 -37.06 -9.93 -29.79
CA ARG A 103 -38.39 -9.53 -30.24
C ARG A 103 -38.31 -8.23 -31.04
N PHE A 104 -39.04 -8.19 -32.17
CA PHE A 104 -39.22 -6.99 -32.99
C PHE A 104 -40.65 -6.94 -33.56
N GLY A 105 -41.46 -6.01 -33.06
CA GLY A 105 -42.86 -5.85 -33.48
C GLY A 105 -43.68 -7.15 -33.33
N LEU A 106 -44.51 -7.45 -34.33
CA LEU A 106 -45.28 -8.71 -34.42
C LEU A 106 -44.58 -9.77 -35.28
N ARG A 107 -43.29 -9.58 -35.63
CA ARG A 107 -42.54 -10.57 -36.38
C ARG A 107 -42.20 -11.78 -35.51
N ARG A 108 -41.89 -12.89 -36.18
CA ARG A 108 -41.36 -14.08 -35.50
C ARG A 108 -40.10 -13.70 -34.70
N PRO A 109 -40.00 -14.08 -33.41
CA PRO A 109 -38.78 -13.86 -32.63
C PRO A 109 -37.57 -14.57 -33.24
N ARG A 110 -36.40 -13.93 -33.19
CA ARG A 110 -35.12 -14.55 -33.56
C ARG A 110 -34.43 -15.06 -32.31
N THR A 111 -33.87 -16.25 -32.36
CA THR A 111 -33.42 -16.98 -31.16
C THR A 111 -32.05 -17.59 -31.39
N TRP A 112 -31.15 -17.45 -30.42
CA TRP A 112 -29.84 -18.06 -30.43
C TRP A 112 -29.61 -18.83 -29.13
N LEU A 113 -28.84 -19.91 -29.22
CA LEU A 113 -28.24 -20.54 -28.07
C LEU A 113 -26.73 -20.29 -28.08
N VAL A 114 -26.23 -19.71 -26.99
CA VAL A 114 -24.82 -19.57 -26.71
C VAL A 114 -24.34 -20.81 -25.92
N HIS A 115 -23.38 -21.51 -26.50
CA HIS A 115 -22.68 -22.66 -25.93
C HIS A 115 -21.34 -22.18 -25.38
N SER A 116 -21.34 -21.72 -24.13
CA SER A 116 -20.24 -20.93 -23.54
C SER A 116 -18.95 -21.72 -23.32
N ASP A 117 -19.06 -23.02 -23.03
CA ASP A 117 -17.93 -23.93 -22.78
C ASP A 117 -17.55 -24.79 -24.00
N HIS A 118 -18.03 -24.40 -25.20
CA HIS A 118 -17.58 -25.00 -26.45
C HIS A 118 -16.09 -24.73 -26.65
N VAL A 119 -15.29 -25.78 -26.83
CA VAL A 119 -13.86 -25.68 -27.16
C VAL A 119 -13.64 -26.17 -28.58
N GLY A 120 -12.95 -25.39 -29.41
CA GLY A 120 -12.54 -25.84 -30.73
C GLY A 120 -11.72 -24.80 -31.50
N SER A 121 -10.68 -25.26 -32.18
CA SER A 121 -9.84 -24.46 -33.08
C SER A 121 -10.24 -24.69 -34.54
N ARG A 122 -9.88 -23.73 -35.42
CA ARG A 122 -9.95 -23.94 -36.88
C ARG A 122 -9.01 -25.05 -37.36
N ASP A 123 -7.97 -25.35 -36.59
CA ASP A 123 -6.98 -26.38 -36.90
C ASP A 123 -7.49 -27.81 -36.60
N ASP A 124 -8.60 -27.94 -35.88
CA ASP A 124 -9.17 -29.24 -35.49
C ASP A 124 -9.93 -29.94 -36.63
N GLY A 125 -10.05 -29.29 -37.79
CA GLY A 125 -10.62 -29.85 -39.02
C GLY A 125 -11.79 -29.03 -39.58
N PRO A 126 -12.19 -29.30 -40.84
CA PRO A 126 -13.20 -28.51 -41.54
C PRO A 126 -14.62 -28.65 -40.95
N ASP A 127 -14.89 -29.73 -40.22
CA ASP A 127 -16.19 -30.03 -39.61
C ASP A 127 -16.35 -29.41 -38.21
N VAL A 128 -15.28 -28.82 -37.64
CA VAL A 128 -15.30 -28.21 -36.31
C VAL A 128 -15.69 -26.73 -36.43
N THR A 129 -16.78 -26.34 -35.79
CA THR A 129 -17.09 -24.92 -35.60
C THR A 129 -16.10 -24.35 -34.60
N PRO A 130 -15.23 -23.40 -34.98
CA PRO A 130 -14.25 -22.84 -34.05
C PRO A 130 -14.96 -22.04 -32.96
N GLY A 131 -14.32 -21.97 -31.79
CA GLY A 131 -14.70 -21.04 -30.75
C GLY A 131 -14.43 -19.59 -31.17
N THR A 132 -14.87 -18.64 -30.34
CA THR A 132 -14.80 -17.20 -30.66
C THR A 132 -13.76 -16.41 -29.89
N VAL A 133 -13.38 -16.83 -28.68
CA VAL A 133 -12.37 -16.12 -27.87
C VAL A 133 -11.18 -17.04 -27.57
N SER A 134 -9.96 -16.50 -27.64
CA SER A 134 -8.73 -17.27 -27.34
C SER A 134 -8.70 -17.68 -25.87
N CYS A 135 -8.26 -18.90 -25.59
CA CYS A 135 -8.18 -19.47 -24.25
C CYS A 135 -7.11 -20.58 -24.17
N LEU A 136 -6.81 -21.05 -22.96
CA LEU A 136 -6.08 -22.30 -22.75
C LEU A 136 -7.04 -23.49 -22.74
N ASP A 137 -6.66 -24.58 -23.39
CA ASP A 137 -7.43 -25.82 -23.37
C ASP A 137 -7.44 -26.38 -21.94
N PRO A 138 -8.61 -26.47 -21.28
CA PRO A 138 -8.72 -27.01 -19.92
C PRO A 138 -8.32 -28.49 -19.83
N GLY A 139 -8.31 -29.21 -20.96
CA GLY A 139 -7.83 -30.59 -21.04
C GLY A 139 -6.32 -30.72 -21.29
N SER A 140 -5.61 -29.61 -21.48
CA SER A 140 -4.15 -29.64 -21.62
C SER A 140 -3.49 -29.98 -20.28
N GLY A 141 -2.50 -30.88 -20.31
CA GLY A 141 -1.80 -31.33 -19.10
C GLY A 141 -0.82 -30.26 -18.59
N GLN A 142 0.44 -30.65 -18.35
CA GLN A 142 1.46 -29.69 -17.88
C GLN A 142 1.96 -28.74 -18.97
N GLU A 143 1.70 -29.04 -20.25
CA GLU A 143 2.01 -28.15 -21.36
C GLU A 143 0.75 -27.40 -21.79
N PRO A 144 0.65 -26.08 -21.54
CA PRO A 144 -0.51 -25.30 -21.90
C PRO A 144 -0.68 -25.28 -23.43
N LYS A 145 -1.90 -25.55 -23.91
CA LYS A 145 -2.23 -25.45 -25.33
C LYS A 145 -3.26 -24.36 -25.56
N ALA A 146 -3.00 -23.48 -26.51
CA ALA A 146 -3.98 -22.47 -26.92
C ALA A 146 -5.10 -23.08 -27.77
N THR A 147 -6.33 -22.61 -27.58
CA THR A 147 -7.53 -22.96 -28.35
C THR A 147 -8.55 -21.82 -28.31
N PHE A 148 -9.76 -22.02 -28.81
CA PHE A 148 -10.84 -21.05 -28.73
C PHE A 148 -12.05 -21.58 -27.96
N LEU A 149 -12.73 -20.66 -27.27
CA LEU A 149 -13.88 -20.90 -26.40
C LEU A 149 -15.12 -20.19 -26.93
N GLY A 150 -16.29 -20.79 -26.73
CA GLY A 150 -17.60 -20.17 -26.94
C GLY A 150 -18.09 -20.21 -28.39
N ARG A 151 -19.39 -20.44 -28.59
CA ARG A 151 -20.05 -20.30 -29.90
C ARG A 151 -21.53 -19.96 -29.75
N ALA A 152 -22.11 -19.32 -30.77
CA ALA A 152 -23.55 -19.08 -30.85
C ALA A 152 -24.17 -19.87 -32.01
N VAL A 153 -25.34 -20.47 -31.78
CA VAL A 153 -26.11 -21.23 -32.77
C VAL A 153 -27.51 -20.64 -32.86
N GLU A 154 -27.92 -20.22 -34.05
CA GLU A 154 -29.30 -19.76 -34.28
C GLU A 154 -30.27 -20.95 -34.22
N LEU A 155 -31.36 -20.80 -33.45
CA LEU A 155 -32.38 -21.83 -33.29
C LEU A 155 -33.56 -21.57 -34.22
N THR A 156 -33.92 -22.57 -35.01
CA THR A 156 -35.10 -22.59 -35.87
C THR A 156 -35.94 -23.84 -35.61
N GLU A 157 -37.14 -23.93 -36.17
CA GLU A 157 -37.95 -25.16 -36.10
C GLU A 157 -37.24 -26.37 -36.70
N ASP A 158 -36.50 -26.16 -37.80
CA ASP A 158 -35.78 -27.22 -38.51
C ASP A 158 -34.43 -27.58 -37.87
N SER A 159 -33.89 -26.69 -37.03
CA SER A 159 -32.61 -26.87 -36.33
C SER A 159 -32.75 -26.53 -34.82
N PRO A 160 -33.49 -27.36 -34.05
CA PRO A 160 -33.58 -27.19 -32.60
C PRO A 160 -32.26 -27.57 -31.92
N TRP A 161 -32.02 -27.05 -30.72
CA TRP A 161 -30.85 -27.41 -29.93
C TRP A 161 -30.83 -28.88 -29.55
N ARG A 162 -29.65 -29.48 -29.62
CA ARG A 162 -29.34 -30.81 -29.07
C ARG A 162 -27.98 -30.74 -28.40
N GLU A 163 -27.89 -31.25 -27.18
CA GLU A 163 -26.60 -31.33 -26.49
C GLU A 163 -25.63 -32.23 -27.28
N PRO A 164 -24.36 -31.82 -27.45
CA PRO A 164 -23.34 -32.64 -28.09
C PRO A 164 -23.15 -34.00 -27.39
N ALA A 165 -22.97 -35.07 -28.17
CA ALA A 165 -22.78 -36.41 -27.62
C ALA A 165 -21.42 -36.60 -26.92
N ASP A 166 -20.46 -35.73 -27.25
CA ASP A 166 -19.08 -35.65 -26.76
C ASP A 166 -18.87 -34.43 -25.85
N ALA A 167 -19.92 -33.93 -25.20
CA ALA A 167 -19.84 -32.81 -24.27
C ALA A 167 -18.84 -33.09 -23.14
N ARG A 168 -17.91 -32.16 -22.93
CA ARG A 168 -16.92 -32.20 -21.84
C ARG A 168 -17.59 -31.98 -20.49
N GLU A 169 -16.94 -32.42 -19.42
CA GLU A 169 -17.34 -32.01 -18.06
C GLU A 169 -17.26 -30.47 -17.93
N PRO A 170 -18.25 -29.82 -17.29
CA PRO A 170 -18.23 -28.37 -17.12
C PRO A 170 -17.00 -27.88 -16.35
N PHE A 171 -16.25 -26.95 -16.95
CA PHE A 171 -15.02 -26.38 -16.39
C PHE A 171 -15.06 -24.84 -16.30
N LEU A 172 -16.04 -24.20 -16.92
CA LEU A 172 -16.08 -22.75 -17.10
C LEU A 172 -16.32 -22.02 -15.77
N THR A 173 -15.49 -21.04 -15.48
CA THR A 173 -15.60 -20.14 -14.32
C THR A 173 -15.64 -18.67 -14.77
N ALA A 174 -15.89 -17.74 -13.84
CA ALA A 174 -15.94 -16.31 -14.13
C ALA A 174 -14.61 -15.69 -14.62
N ILE A 175 -13.48 -16.37 -14.41
CA ILE A 175 -12.14 -15.91 -14.81
C ILE A 175 -11.60 -16.60 -16.08
N GLY A 176 -12.34 -17.55 -16.66
CA GLY A 176 -11.92 -18.29 -17.85
C GLY A 176 -10.51 -18.90 -17.69
N SER A 177 -9.61 -18.61 -18.61
CA SER A 177 -8.19 -19.02 -18.56
C SER A 177 -7.29 -18.09 -17.73
N GLY A 178 -7.81 -17.55 -16.63
CA GLY A 178 -7.03 -16.73 -15.68
C GLY A 178 -7.08 -15.21 -15.91
N LEU A 179 -8.00 -14.71 -16.74
CA LEU A 179 -8.20 -13.27 -16.94
C LEU A 179 -9.23 -12.74 -15.93
N LEU A 180 -8.82 -11.84 -15.04
CA LEU A 180 -9.68 -11.30 -13.96
C LEU A 180 -10.98 -10.66 -14.47
N THR A 181 -10.95 -10.05 -15.64
CA THR A 181 -12.09 -9.36 -16.26
C THR A 181 -12.78 -10.20 -17.33
N PHE A 182 -12.50 -11.51 -17.44
CA PHE A 182 -13.05 -12.39 -18.47
C PHE A 182 -14.58 -12.26 -18.61
N ALA A 183 -15.33 -12.38 -17.51
CA ALA A 183 -16.78 -12.22 -17.53
C ALA A 183 -17.28 -10.77 -17.67
N ALA A 184 -16.44 -9.78 -17.37
CA ALA A 184 -16.81 -8.37 -17.34
C ALA A 184 -16.52 -7.64 -18.65
N PHE A 185 -15.35 -7.82 -19.26
CA PHE A 185 -14.95 -7.16 -20.48
C PHE A 185 -15.48 -7.92 -21.70
N GLN A 186 -16.49 -7.37 -22.38
CA GLN A 186 -17.20 -8.02 -23.48
C GLN A 186 -16.28 -8.63 -24.57
N PRO A 187 -15.18 -7.98 -25.00
CA PRO A 187 -14.22 -8.59 -25.93
C PRO A 187 -13.69 -9.97 -25.52
N TYR A 188 -13.60 -10.25 -24.21
CA TYR A 188 -13.10 -11.53 -23.69
C TYR A 188 -14.15 -12.63 -23.61
N ASN A 189 -15.43 -12.32 -23.78
CA ASN A 189 -16.52 -13.28 -23.58
C ASN A 189 -17.54 -13.29 -24.73
N HIS A 190 -17.14 -12.87 -25.93
CA HIS A 190 -17.97 -12.99 -27.13
C HIS A 190 -18.41 -14.45 -27.34
N ASN A 191 -19.72 -14.68 -27.46
CA ASN A 191 -20.36 -16.01 -27.47
C ASN A 191 -20.00 -16.91 -26.28
N VAL A 192 -19.74 -16.30 -25.12
CA VAL A 192 -19.63 -16.96 -23.81
C VAL A 192 -20.63 -16.33 -22.84
N PHE A 193 -20.49 -15.02 -22.57
CA PHE A 193 -21.42 -14.21 -21.76
C PHE A 193 -21.95 -12.98 -22.50
N SER A 194 -21.76 -12.97 -23.82
CA SER A 194 -22.33 -11.98 -24.71
C SER A 194 -22.65 -12.56 -26.08
N LEU A 195 -23.49 -11.84 -26.83
CA LEU A 195 -23.87 -12.15 -28.21
C LEU A 195 -23.84 -10.84 -29.02
N HIS A 196 -23.31 -10.90 -30.24
CA HIS A 196 -23.50 -9.83 -31.24
C HIS A 196 -24.61 -10.22 -32.20
N ASP A 197 -25.66 -9.40 -32.24
CA ASP A 197 -26.73 -9.50 -33.23
C ASP A 197 -26.50 -8.43 -34.32
N PRO A 198 -26.14 -8.83 -35.55
CA PRO A 198 -25.81 -7.88 -36.62
C PRO A 198 -27.02 -7.13 -37.17
N LEU A 199 -28.25 -7.51 -36.81
CA LEU A 199 -29.50 -6.91 -37.32
C LEU A 199 -29.63 -6.94 -38.86
N ASP A 200 -29.03 -7.93 -39.50
CA ASP A 200 -29.06 -8.13 -40.96
C ASP A 200 -30.47 -8.31 -41.55
N ASP A 201 -31.45 -8.67 -40.72
CA ASP A 201 -32.85 -8.82 -41.09
C ASP A 201 -33.73 -7.56 -40.86
N ILE A 202 -33.13 -6.47 -40.38
CA ILE A 202 -33.82 -5.19 -40.07
C ILE A 202 -33.20 -4.05 -40.90
N THR A 203 -34.01 -3.43 -41.75
CA THR A 203 -33.53 -2.42 -42.72
C THR A 203 -33.83 -0.97 -42.34
N GLY A 204 -34.51 -0.71 -41.23
CA GLY A 204 -34.89 0.64 -40.79
C GLY A 204 -35.07 0.73 -39.27
N ASP A 205 -35.66 1.84 -38.82
CA ASP A 205 -35.88 2.09 -37.39
C ASP A 205 -36.72 0.99 -36.75
N ALA A 206 -36.29 0.56 -35.57
CA ALA A 206 -36.89 -0.56 -34.87
C ALA A 206 -36.89 -0.35 -33.36
N ARG A 207 -37.86 -0.99 -32.70
CA ARG A 207 -37.88 -1.17 -31.24
C ARG A 207 -37.63 -2.64 -30.95
N LEU A 208 -36.52 -2.92 -30.30
CA LEU A 208 -36.03 -4.27 -30.04
C LEU A 208 -36.18 -4.58 -28.56
N SER A 209 -36.44 -5.84 -28.23
CA SER A 209 -36.33 -6.32 -26.86
C SER A 209 -35.56 -7.63 -26.87
N TYR A 210 -34.64 -7.78 -25.92
CA TYR A 210 -33.81 -8.96 -25.77
C TYR A 210 -34.11 -9.63 -24.45
N HIS A 211 -34.18 -10.96 -24.46
CA HIS A 211 -34.24 -11.80 -23.28
C HIS A 211 -33.05 -12.72 -23.26
N VAL A 212 -32.44 -12.88 -22.08
CA VAL A 212 -31.35 -13.81 -21.84
C VAL A 212 -31.78 -14.77 -20.75
N CYS A 213 -31.65 -16.07 -21.01
CA CYS A 213 -31.97 -17.12 -20.05
C CYS A 213 -30.88 -18.20 -20.00
N GLY A 214 -30.21 -18.36 -18.86
CA GLY A 214 -29.08 -19.25 -18.66
C GLY A 214 -29.36 -20.44 -17.74
N TRP A 215 -28.70 -21.57 -18.00
CA TRP A 215 -28.73 -22.76 -17.15
C TRP A 215 -27.43 -23.57 -17.27
N TYR A 216 -27.26 -24.52 -16.36
CA TYR A 216 -26.16 -25.51 -16.39
C TYR A 216 -26.55 -26.70 -17.26
N SER A 217 -25.68 -27.10 -18.20
CA SER A 217 -25.90 -28.29 -19.03
C SER A 217 -25.97 -29.59 -18.20
N HIS A 218 -25.21 -29.65 -17.10
CA HIS A 218 -25.22 -30.75 -16.14
C HIS A 218 -25.80 -30.32 -14.79
N PRO A 219 -26.84 -31.01 -14.25
CA PRO A 219 -27.44 -30.65 -12.96
C PRO A 219 -26.46 -30.64 -11.79
N ASP A 220 -25.45 -31.53 -11.78
CA ASP A 220 -24.47 -31.62 -10.67
C ASP A 220 -23.45 -30.46 -10.67
N ALA A 221 -23.36 -29.72 -11.78
CA ALA A 221 -22.56 -28.49 -11.87
C ALA A 221 -23.30 -27.26 -11.33
N ASP A 222 -24.63 -27.36 -11.16
CA ASP A 222 -25.46 -26.26 -10.64
C ASP A 222 -25.08 -25.96 -9.19
N ILE A 223 -24.98 -24.66 -8.87
CA ILE A 223 -24.67 -24.21 -7.52
C ILE A 223 -25.73 -24.63 -6.48
N ALA A 224 -26.96 -24.92 -6.93
CA ALA A 224 -28.02 -25.51 -6.11
C ALA A 224 -27.79 -26.99 -5.78
N ALA A 225 -27.04 -27.74 -6.59
CA ALA A 225 -26.71 -29.14 -6.29
C ALA A 225 -25.63 -29.29 -5.20
N ARG A 226 -24.87 -28.21 -4.93
CA ARG A 226 -23.74 -28.18 -3.99
C ARG A 226 -24.08 -27.59 -2.62
N THR A 227 -25.24 -27.94 -2.05
CA THR A 227 -25.61 -27.46 -0.69
C THR A 227 -24.73 -28.05 0.41
N GLY A 228 -24.01 -29.15 0.17
CA GLY A 228 -23.10 -29.73 1.16
C GLY A 228 -23.78 -30.16 2.48
N GLY A 229 -25.10 -30.32 2.48
CA GLY A 229 -25.91 -30.58 3.68
C GLY A 229 -26.40 -29.33 4.42
N GLU A 230 -26.10 -28.12 3.94
CA GLU A 230 -26.62 -26.84 4.45
C GLU A 230 -28.15 -26.74 4.28
N SER A 231 -28.81 -26.01 5.19
CA SER A 231 -30.21 -25.63 4.99
C SER A 231 -30.35 -24.60 3.86
N LEU A 232 -31.54 -24.50 3.25
CA LEU A 232 -31.81 -23.54 2.17
C LEU A 232 -31.47 -22.09 2.57
N ARG A 233 -31.74 -21.73 3.83
CA ARG A 233 -31.45 -20.38 4.35
C ARG A 233 -29.95 -20.11 4.44
N GLU A 234 -29.18 -21.04 4.99
CA GLU A 234 -27.71 -20.92 5.09
C GLU A 234 -27.08 -20.85 3.70
N TRP A 235 -27.57 -21.65 2.75
CA TRP A 235 -27.13 -21.62 1.36
C TRP A 235 -27.41 -20.26 0.69
N LEU A 236 -28.63 -19.72 0.83
CA LEU A 236 -28.99 -18.40 0.31
C LEU A 236 -28.17 -17.28 0.96
N ASP A 237 -28.01 -17.29 2.29
CA ASP A 237 -27.22 -16.30 3.03
C ASP A 237 -25.75 -16.32 2.57
N ARG A 238 -25.18 -17.52 2.37
CA ARG A 238 -23.81 -17.70 1.85
C ARG A 238 -23.64 -17.14 0.43
N LEU A 239 -24.65 -17.29 -0.43
CA LEU A 239 -24.65 -16.72 -1.79
C LEU A 239 -25.02 -15.23 -1.80
N GLN A 240 -25.42 -14.66 -0.66
CA GLN A 240 -26.05 -13.34 -0.58
C GLN A 240 -27.26 -13.23 -1.52
N TRP A 241 -28.08 -14.28 -1.56
CA TRP A 241 -29.34 -14.32 -2.29
C TRP A 241 -30.51 -14.32 -1.30
N SER A 242 -31.67 -13.88 -1.75
CA SER A 242 -32.91 -13.98 -0.97
C SER A 242 -34.01 -14.62 -1.82
N ALA A 243 -34.91 -15.35 -1.17
CA ALA A 243 -36.08 -15.94 -1.81
C ALA A 243 -37.30 -15.75 -0.90
N PRO A 244 -38.53 -15.77 -1.43
CA PRO A 244 -39.73 -15.72 -0.61
C PRO A 244 -39.73 -16.80 0.46
N THR A 245 -40.22 -16.49 1.68
CA THR A 245 -40.24 -17.41 2.84
C THR A 245 -40.98 -18.72 2.58
N ALA A 246 -41.90 -18.73 1.60
CA ALA A 246 -42.63 -19.92 1.19
C ALA A 246 -41.80 -20.91 0.34
N THR A 247 -40.59 -20.54 -0.07
CA THR A 247 -39.68 -21.42 -0.83
C THR A 247 -39.10 -22.47 0.12
N SER A 248 -39.44 -23.75 -0.08
CA SER A 248 -39.00 -24.85 0.79
C SER A 248 -37.81 -25.63 0.26
N GLU A 249 -37.67 -25.78 -1.07
CA GLU A 249 -36.60 -26.53 -1.71
C GLU A 249 -36.19 -25.89 -3.05
N VAL A 250 -34.91 -25.96 -3.38
CA VAL A 250 -34.34 -25.53 -4.66
C VAL A 250 -33.48 -26.65 -5.20
N ALA A 251 -33.82 -27.15 -6.39
CA ALA A 251 -33.09 -28.23 -7.06
C ALA A 251 -32.23 -27.72 -8.21
N ARG A 252 -32.60 -26.59 -8.82
CA ARG A 252 -31.92 -25.99 -9.98
C ARG A 252 -32.06 -24.48 -9.98
N THR A 253 -31.14 -23.81 -10.65
CA THR A 253 -31.15 -22.37 -10.89
C THR A 253 -31.41 -22.04 -12.36
N LEU A 254 -32.14 -20.96 -12.61
CA LEU A 254 -32.38 -20.40 -13.95
C LEU A 254 -32.03 -18.92 -13.92
N TYR A 255 -31.13 -18.47 -14.79
CA TYR A 255 -30.61 -17.11 -14.77
C TYR A 255 -31.31 -16.26 -15.81
N THR A 256 -32.09 -15.25 -15.43
CA THR A 256 -32.94 -14.50 -16.38
C THR A 256 -32.68 -13.01 -16.33
N GLY A 257 -32.63 -12.37 -17.50
CA GLY A 257 -32.57 -10.91 -17.60
C GLY A 257 -33.07 -10.43 -18.96
N SER A 258 -33.44 -9.15 -19.05
CA SER A 258 -34.00 -8.60 -20.28
C SER A 258 -33.55 -7.16 -20.52
N VAL A 259 -33.53 -6.75 -21.79
CA VAL A 259 -33.50 -5.34 -22.22
C VAL A 259 -34.78 -5.09 -22.98
N LEU A 260 -35.59 -4.13 -22.54
CA LEU A 260 -36.90 -3.86 -23.12
C LEU A 260 -36.91 -2.55 -23.90
N ASN A 261 -37.53 -2.60 -25.07
CA ASN A 261 -37.82 -1.42 -25.91
C ASN A 261 -36.56 -0.58 -26.26
N LEU A 262 -35.44 -1.24 -26.56
CA LEU A 262 -34.24 -0.64 -27.14
C LEU A 262 -34.60 0.05 -28.47
N VAL A 263 -34.18 1.30 -28.63
CA VAL A 263 -34.44 2.08 -29.84
C VAL A 263 -33.27 1.92 -30.80
N TRP A 264 -33.51 1.28 -31.94
CA TRP A 264 -32.54 1.08 -33.00
C TRP A 264 -32.81 2.03 -34.16
N GLN A 265 -31.81 2.84 -34.52
CA GLN A 265 -31.83 3.75 -35.66
C GLN A 265 -30.51 3.61 -36.42
N PRO A 266 -30.45 2.84 -37.53
CA PRO A 266 -29.19 2.46 -38.17
C PRO A 266 -28.39 3.67 -38.69
N ARG A 267 -29.10 4.73 -39.13
CA ARG A 267 -28.53 6.01 -39.59
C ARG A 267 -28.88 7.19 -38.66
N GLY A 268 -29.31 6.90 -37.44
CA GLY A 268 -29.65 7.90 -36.43
C GLY A 268 -28.41 8.46 -35.70
N PRO A 269 -28.61 9.37 -34.74
CA PRO A 269 -27.54 9.83 -33.85
C PRO A 269 -27.05 8.69 -32.95
N VAL A 270 -25.93 8.91 -32.24
CA VAL A 270 -25.50 8.03 -31.16
C VAL A 270 -26.61 7.93 -30.10
N PRO A 271 -27.02 6.73 -29.67
CA PRO A 271 -28.04 6.58 -28.63
C PRO A 271 -27.61 7.22 -27.31
N GLU A 272 -28.57 7.80 -26.58
CA GLU A 272 -28.32 8.48 -25.30
C GLU A 272 -27.62 7.56 -24.29
N SER A 273 -26.53 8.05 -23.67
CA SER A 273 -25.66 7.30 -22.77
C SER A 273 -25.27 8.15 -21.56
N ASP A 274 -24.90 7.50 -20.46
CA ASP A 274 -24.28 8.14 -19.29
C ASP A 274 -22.76 8.30 -19.43
N CYS A 275 -22.20 8.01 -20.61
CA CYS A 275 -20.79 8.26 -20.93
C CYS A 275 -20.49 9.76 -20.77
N PRO A 276 -19.55 10.16 -19.87
CA PRO A 276 -19.18 11.55 -19.68
C PRO A 276 -18.36 12.07 -20.88
N GLY A 277 -18.30 13.40 -21.03
CA GLY A 277 -17.29 14.04 -21.87
C GLY A 277 -15.91 14.03 -21.20
N PRO A 278 -14.82 14.23 -21.97
CA PRO A 278 -13.47 14.26 -21.41
C PRO A 278 -13.27 15.38 -20.38
N ASP A 279 -13.87 16.55 -20.61
CA ASP A 279 -13.79 17.71 -19.70
C ASP A 279 -14.64 17.55 -18.42
N ASP A 280 -15.54 16.57 -18.37
CA ASP A 280 -16.35 16.27 -17.18
C ASP A 280 -15.56 15.46 -16.14
N ILE A 281 -14.42 14.86 -16.53
CA ILE A 281 -13.61 14.01 -15.67
C ILE A 281 -12.39 14.80 -15.14
N ALA A 282 -12.40 15.10 -13.84
CA ALA A 282 -11.22 15.64 -13.19
C ALA A 282 -10.21 14.53 -12.90
N VAL A 283 -8.95 14.73 -13.31
CA VAL A 283 -7.84 13.79 -13.09
C VAL A 283 -6.90 14.35 -12.04
N CYS A 284 -6.72 13.64 -10.94
CA CYS A 284 -5.75 13.98 -9.91
C CYS A 284 -4.65 12.91 -9.80
N VAL A 285 -3.40 13.35 -9.61
CA VAL A 285 -2.24 12.47 -9.46
C VAL A 285 -1.49 12.82 -8.18
N ALA A 286 -1.28 11.82 -7.32
CA ALA A 286 -0.57 11.98 -6.05
C ALA A 286 0.19 10.71 -5.65
N ASN A 287 0.85 10.68 -4.48
CA ASN A 287 1.52 9.47 -3.99
C ASN A 287 0.56 8.44 -3.39
N SER A 288 -0.64 8.88 -2.95
CA SER A 288 -1.69 8.04 -2.41
C SER A 288 -3.08 8.55 -2.81
N SER A 289 -4.10 7.70 -2.67
CA SER A 289 -5.49 8.11 -2.91
C SER A 289 -5.98 9.17 -1.92
N ALA A 290 -5.53 9.11 -0.66
CA ALA A 290 -5.87 10.10 0.37
C ALA A 290 -5.29 11.49 0.03
N GLU A 291 -4.04 11.54 -0.46
CA GLU A 291 -3.40 12.78 -0.91
C GLU A 291 -4.08 13.35 -2.17
N ALA A 292 -4.40 12.48 -3.14
CA ALA A 292 -5.09 12.90 -4.38
C ALA A 292 -6.47 13.49 -4.09
N VAL A 293 -7.28 12.83 -3.25
CA VAL A 293 -8.61 13.32 -2.90
C VAL A 293 -8.56 14.63 -2.13
N ALA A 294 -7.54 14.82 -1.28
CA ALA A 294 -7.33 16.09 -0.60
C ALA A 294 -6.89 17.23 -1.53
N ALA A 295 -6.34 16.91 -2.71
CA ALA A 295 -5.93 17.88 -3.72
C ALA A 295 -7.04 18.20 -4.74
N LEU A 296 -8.09 17.36 -4.84
CA LEU A 296 -9.19 17.58 -5.78
C LEU A 296 -9.85 18.95 -5.54
N PRO A 297 -9.97 19.80 -6.58
CA PRO A 297 -10.83 20.97 -6.52
C PRO A 297 -12.29 20.49 -6.53
N ASP A 298 -13.11 21.01 -5.62
CA ASP A 298 -14.53 20.68 -5.60
C ASP A 298 -15.18 21.05 -6.95
N GLY A 299 -15.85 20.08 -7.56
CA GLY A 299 -16.66 20.27 -8.77
C GLY A 299 -17.98 20.98 -8.44
N ALA A 300 -18.30 22.02 -9.22
CA ALA A 300 -19.47 22.89 -9.16
C ALA A 300 -19.60 23.78 -7.91
N GLU A 301 -19.02 24.99 -8.03
CA GLU A 301 -18.91 26.07 -7.02
C GLU A 301 -17.97 25.73 -5.85
N GLY A 302 -16.88 26.49 -5.70
CA GLY A 302 -15.95 26.32 -4.58
C GLY A 302 -16.60 26.62 -3.22
N VAL A 303 -17.09 25.59 -2.53
CA VAL A 303 -17.84 25.73 -1.27
C VAL A 303 -17.00 25.41 -0.03
N LEU A 304 -15.93 24.61 -0.11
CA LEU A 304 -15.04 24.48 1.04
C LEU A 304 -14.20 25.77 1.20
N SER A 305 -14.33 26.41 2.36
CA SER A 305 -13.40 27.46 2.74
C SER A 305 -11.99 26.89 2.85
N ALA A 306 -10.94 27.73 2.82
CA ALA A 306 -9.57 27.26 3.02
C ALA A 306 -9.40 26.47 4.35
N GLU A 307 -10.21 26.79 5.36
CA GLU A 307 -10.26 26.07 6.63
C GLU A 307 -10.93 24.70 6.48
N ASP A 308 -12.02 24.60 5.74
CA ASP A 308 -12.69 23.31 5.49
C ASP A 308 -11.85 22.38 4.61
N SER A 309 -11.16 22.90 3.58
CA SER A 309 -10.21 22.10 2.79
C SER A 309 -9.05 21.60 3.63
N ARG A 310 -8.54 22.43 4.56
CA ARG A 310 -7.51 22.05 5.52
C ARG A 310 -8.00 20.95 6.47
N LEU A 311 -9.23 21.06 6.98
CA LEU A 311 -9.87 20.04 7.81
C LEU A 311 -10.08 18.73 7.04
N PHE A 312 -10.55 18.81 5.79
CA PHE A 312 -10.76 17.65 4.95
C PHE A 312 -9.45 16.93 4.65
N ARG A 313 -8.38 17.66 4.31
CA ARG A 313 -7.04 17.08 4.14
C ARG A 313 -6.51 16.42 5.41
N ALA A 314 -6.71 17.03 6.58
CA ALA A 314 -6.36 16.42 7.85
C ALA A 314 -7.17 15.15 8.12
N PHE A 315 -8.45 15.13 7.77
CA PHE A 315 -9.32 13.97 7.87
C PHE A 315 -8.88 12.82 6.96
N THR A 316 -8.67 13.06 5.67
CA THR A 316 -8.29 11.99 4.72
C THR A 316 -6.96 11.33 5.08
N LEU A 317 -6.05 12.09 5.69
CA LEU A 317 -4.73 11.64 6.15
C LEU A 317 -4.71 11.13 7.60
N ASP A 318 -5.87 11.02 8.27
CA ASP A 318 -6.01 10.57 9.67
C ASP A 318 -5.16 11.40 10.67
N ARG A 319 -5.22 12.73 10.53
CA ARG A 319 -4.47 13.73 11.31
C ARG A 319 -5.35 14.89 11.79
N LEU A 320 -6.63 14.65 12.07
CA LEU A 320 -7.50 15.67 12.67
C LEU A 320 -6.98 16.16 14.02
N ASP A 321 -6.40 15.26 14.82
CA ASP A 321 -5.78 15.57 16.11
C ASP A 321 -4.61 16.57 15.99
N ALA A 322 -3.96 16.62 14.83
CA ALA A 322 -2.89 17.57 14.56
C ALA A 322 -3.41 19.02 14.50
N LEU A 323 -4.68 19.23 14.16
CA LEU A 323 -5.29 20.56 14.08
C LEU A 323 -5.69 21.13 15.44
N ASP A 324 -5.92 20.27 16.43
CA ASP A 324 -6.23 20.69 17.81
C ASP A 324 -5.00 21.24 18.55
N ARG A 325 -3.80 21.11 17.97
CA ARG A 325 -2.55 21.59 18.58
C ARG A 325 -2.44 23.11 18.48
N ALA A 326 -2.28 23.76 19.63
CA ALA A 326 -2.21 25.21 19.77
C ALA A 326 -0.95 25.87 19.17
N ASP A 327 0.02 25.07 18.70
CA ASP A 327 1.35 25.48 18.25
C ASP A 327 1.43 25.84 16.75
N GLY A 328 0.36 25.62 15.98
CA GLY A 328 0.37 25.82 14.53
C GLY A 328 1.19 24.77 13.75
N ALA A 329 1.66 23.71 14.41
CA ALA A 329 2.44 22.62 13.80
C ALA A 329 1.60 21.66 12.95
N GLY A 330 0.26 21.75 13.07
CA GLY A 330 -0.69 20.85 12.41
C GLY A 330 -0.42 20.67 10.92
N ASP A 331 -0.11 21.75 10.19
CA ASP A 331 0.11 21.68 8.73
C ASP A 331 1.35 20.87 8.36
N ARG A 332 2.41 20.95 9.17
CA ARG A 332 3.62 20.14 8.97
C ARG A 332 3.37 18.67 9.26
N LEU A 333 2.57 18.35 10.27
CA LEU A 333 2.17 16.98 10.58
C LEU A 333 1.29 16.37 9.49
N ILE A 334 0.39 17.17 8.91
CA ILE A 334 -0.44 16.77 7.77
C ILE A 334 0.46 16.54 6.53
N ALA A 335 1.40 17.44 6.25
CA ALA A 335 2.35 17.27 5.14
C ALA A 335 3.24 16.03 5.31
N GLN A 336 3.70 15.75 6.54
CA GLN A 336 4.45 14.54 6.85
C GLN A 336 3.61 13.28 6.65
N ALA A 337 2.34 13.28 7.08
CA ALA A 337 1.45 12.15 6.85
C ALA A 337 1.22 11.89 5.36
N ALA A 338 1.04 12.95 4.56
CA ALA A 338 0.97 12.84 3.10
C ALA A 338 2.24 12.19 2.53
N HIS A 339 3.42 12.65 2.95
CA HIS A 339 4.71 12.07 2.57
C HIS A 339 4.82 10.59 2.92
N ASP A 340 4.49 10.22 4.17
CA ASP A 340 4.59 8.85 4.66
C ASP A 340 3.65 7.89 3.90
N THR A 341 2.52 8.38 3.39
CA THR A 341 1.59 7.57 2.57
C THR A 341 2.18 7.14 1.23
N GLY A 342 3.25 7.79 0.76
CA GLY A 342 3.98 7.41 -0.46
C GLY A 342 4.91 6.19 -0.29
N PHE A 343 4.85 5.50 0.85
CA PHE A 343 5.70 4.36 1.16
C PHE A 343 4.91 3.15 1.65
N GLY A 344 5.20 1.99 1.06
CA GLY A 344 4.80 0.68 1.57
C GLY A 344 5.85 0.11 2.52
N THR A 345 5.48 -0.94 3.25
CA THR A 345 6.40 -1.63 4.18
C THR A 345 6.80 -3.02 3.68
N SER A 346 7.97 -3.46 4.08
CA SER A 346 8.49 -4.81 3.88
C SER A 346 9.08 -5.32 5.20
N PRO A 347 8.97 -6.63 5.52
CA PRO A 347 9.39 -7.15 6.82
C PRO A 347 10.86 -6.86 7.17
N GLY A 348 11.11 -6.38 8.39
CA GLY A 348 12.43 -5.98 8.89
C GLY A 348 13.29 -7.10 9.49
N GLY A 349 12.72 -8.30 9.65
CA GLY A 349 13.28 -9.37 10.49
C GLY A 349 12.72 -9.33 11.91
N PHE A 350 13.46 -9.88 12.86
CA PHE A 350 13.02 -10.02 14.26
C PHE A 350 14.12 -9.68 15.27
N ALA A 351 13.69 -9.37 16.50
CA ALA A 351 14.54 -9.30 17.68
C ALA A 351 13.89 -10.10 18.83
N TRP A 352 14.70 -10.51 19.78
CA TRP A 352 14.31 -11.22 20.99
C TRP A 352 14.30 -10.27 22.19
N ARG A 353 13.31 -10.44 23.06
CA ARG A 353 13.20 -9.76 24.35
C ARG A 353 12.84 -10.76 25.44
N ALA A 354 13.23 -10.45 26.67
CA ALA A 354 12.84 -11.20 27.86
C ALA A 354 11.72 -10.46 28.57
N VAL A 355 10.58 -11.12 28.77
CA VAL A 355 9.41 -10.57 29.47
C VAL A 355 9.16 -11.38 30.74
N ASP A 356 8.96 -10.70 31.86
CA ASP A 356 8.65 -11.35 33.14
C ASP A 356 7.12 -11.44 33.33
N ASN A 357 6.60 -12.66 33.45
CA ASN A 357 5.17 -12.92 33.63
C ASN A 357 4.68 -12.70 35.08
N ASP A 358 5.57 -12.34 36.01
CA ASP A 358 5.21 -12.07 37.40
C ASP A 358 4.75 -10.61 37.65
N ASP A 359 3.93 -10.45 38.69
CA ASP A 359 3.50 -9.16 39.26
C ASP A 359 4.71 -8.28 39.67
N ALA A 360 4.48 -6.96 39.69
CA ALA A 360 5.51 -5.94 39.93
C ALA A 360 6.32 -6.13 41.24
N GLU A 361 5.73 -6.72 42.28
CA GLU A 361 6.42 -7.01 43.56
C GLU A 361 7.52 -8.07 43.42
N THR A 362 7.36 -9.06 42.53
CA THR A 362 8.33 -10.14 42.33
C THR A 362 9.49 -9.70 41.42
N ARG A 363 9.21 -8.81 40.45
CA ARG A 363 10.25 -8.15 39.60
C ARG A 363 11.31 -7.39 40.40
N GLY A 364 10.93 -6.87 41.56
CA GLY A 364 11.82 -6.20 42.51
C GLY A 364 12.84 -7.14 43.19
N ARG A 365 12.58 -8.45 43.21
CA ARG A 365 13.40 -9.46 43.93
C ARG A 365 14.44 -10.16 43.05
N THR A 366 14.48 -9.91 41.74
CA THR A 366 15.47 -10.50 40.82
C THR A 366 16.89 -10.09 41.20
N SER A 367 17.79 -11.06 41.38
CA SER A 367 19.19 -10.78 41.71
C SER A 367 19.93 -10.15 40.53
N ALA A 368 20.98 -9.37 40.81
CA ALA A 368 21.82 -8.79 39.76
C ALA A 368 22.44 -9.86 38.84
N ARG A 369 22.72 -11.05 39.38
CA ARG A 369 23.26 -12.18 38.62
C ARG A 369 22.24 -12.76 37.64
N GLU A 370 20.97 -12.88 38.04
CA GLU A 370 19.89 -13.35 37.17
C GLU A 370 19.62 -12.35 36.04
N ARG A 371 19.56 -11.05 36.34
CA ARG A 371 19.40 -10.00 35.31
C ARG A 371 20.55 -9.99 34.30
N ALA A 372 21.79 -10.11 34.78
CA ALA A 372 22.96 -10.19 33.89
C ALA A 372 22.91 -11.43 32.99
N ARG A 373 22.39 -12.56 33.51
CA ARG A 373 22.22 -13.78 32.72
C ARG A 373 21.13 -13.63 31.66
N GLU A 374 19.98 -13.06 32.02
CA GLU A 374 18.89 -12.74 31.08
C GLU A 374 19.40 -11.84 29.94
N GLN A 375 20.10 -10.76 30.26
CA GLN A 375 20.69 -9.84 29.28
C GLN A 375 21.71 -10.50 28.35
N GLN A 376 22.55 -11.40 28.87
CA GLN A 376 23.51 -12.16 28.06
C GLN A 376 22.81 -13.09 27.07
N VAL A 377 21.75 -13.78 27.52
CA VAL A 377 21.01 -14.73 26.68
C VAL A 377 20.26 -14.00 25.57
N VAL A 378 19.61 -12.87 25.88
CA VAL A 378 18.91 -12.05 24.88
C VAL A 378 19.89 -11.47 23.86
N ALA A 379 21.03 -10.94 24.30
CA ALA A 379 22.06 -10.41 23.40
C ALA A 379 22.62 -11.48 22.44
N GLU A 380 22.86 -12.70 22.93
CA GLU A 380 23.28 -13.83 22.09
C GLU A 380 22.22 -14.17 21.04
N LEU A 381 20.96 -14.30 21.46
CA LEU A 381 19.84 -14.56 20.56
C LEU A 381 19.68 -13.47 19.50
N ASN A 382 19.84 -12.20 19.88
CA ASN A 382 19.77 -11.08 18.94
C ASN A 382 20.92 -11.07 17.93
N ARG A 383 22.13 -11.47 18.33
CA ARG A 383 23.26 -11.62 17.40
C ARG A 383 22.99 -12.72 16.36
N LEU A 384 22.58 -13.90 16.83
CA LEU A 384 22.23 -15.03 15.97
C LEU A 384 21.03 -14.71 15.06
N GLN A 385 20.03 -14.01 15.58
CA GLN A 385 18.86 -13.58 14.81
C GLN A 385 19.24 -12.56 13.73
N ALA A 386 20.12 -11.60 14.04
CA ALA A 386 20.60 -10.61 13.07
C ALA A 386 21.39 -11.27 11.93
N GLU A 387 22.25 -12.25 12.23
CA GLU A 387 22.97 -13.04 11.23
C GLU A 387 22.02 -13.85 10.34
N HIS A 388 21.03 -14.54 10.95
CA HIS A 388 19.99 -15.25 10.21
C HIS A 388 19.22 -14.31 9.28
N ASP A 389 18.77 -13.16 9.78
CA ASP A 389 17.95 -12.22 9.01
C ASP A 389 18.75 -11.59 7.87
N ALA A 390 20.05 -11.32 8.07
CA ALA A 390 20.95 -10.87 7.00
C ALA A 390 21.10 -11.93 5.90
N ASP A 391 21.24 -13.22 6.28
CA ASP A 391 21.33 -14.32 5.31
C ASP A 391 20.00 -14.54 4.57
N VAL A 392 18.85 -14.36 5.23
CA VAL A 392 17.54 -14.41 4.58
C VAL A 392 17.41 -13.28 3.53
N ARG A 393 17.82 -12.05 3.87
CA ARG A 393 17.81 -10.94 2.91
C ARG A 393 18.76 -11.19 1.73
N ALA A 394 19.95 -11.73 2.00
CA ALA A 394 20.89 -12.12 0.96
C ALA A 394 20.34 -13.24 0.05
N LEU A 395 19.62 -14.21 0.61
CA LEU A 395 19.00 -15.30 -0.14
C LEU A 395 17.91 -14.77 -1.08
N THR A 396 17.07 -13.84 -0.62
CA THR A 396 16.06 -13.21 -1.49
C THR A 396 16.71 -12.53 -2.69
N GLY A 397 17.76 -11.71 -2.47
CA GLY A 397 18.48 -11.09 -3.58
C GLY A 397 19.18 -12.08 -4.51
N ALA A 398 19.73 -13.18 -3.98
CA ALA A 398 20.33 -14.24 -4.79
C ALA A 398 19.29 -15.00 -5.64
N ARG A 399 18.08 -15.19 -5.12
CA ARG A 399 16.96 -15.80 -5.85
C ARG A 399 16.43 -14.90 -6.96
N ASP A 400 16.28 -13.59 -6.69
CA ASP A 400 15.92 -12.59 -7.71
C ASP A 400 16.94 -12.64 -8.86
N ARG A 401 18.24 -12.64 -8.54
CA ARG A 401 19.32 -12.73 -9.54
C ARG A 401 19.27 -14.04 -10.33
N LEU A 402 19.07 -15.17 -9.66
CA LEU A 402 18.96 -16.48 -10.33
C LEU A 402 17.74 -16.52 -11.26
N PHE A 403 16.62 -15.95 -10.84
CA PHE A 403 15.42 -15.82 -11.66
C PHE A 403 15.66 -14.98 -12.91
N ASP A 404 16.41 -13.87 -12.79
CA ASP A 404 16.76 -13.03 -13.93
C ASP A 404 17.59 -13.80 -14.96
N LEU A 405 18.66 -14.45 -14.50
CA LEU A 405 19.56 -15.22 -15.35
C LEU A 405 18.83 -16.38 -16.02
N TRP A 406 18.01 -17.13 -15.28
CA TRP A 406 17.19 -18.19 -15.84
C TRP A 406 16.18 -17.64 -16.87
N SER A 407 15.46 -16.57 -16.55
CA SER A 407 14.47 -15.98 -17.45
C SER A 407 15.10 -15.52 -18.78
N LEU A 408 16.29 -14.91 -18.69
CA LEU A 408 17.07 -14.48 -19.86
C LEU A 408 17.63 -15.67 -20.65
N SER A 409 17.96 -16.78 -19.99
CA SER A 409 18.45 -18.00 -20.66
C SER A 409 17.38 -18.64 -21.55
N GLN A 410 16.10 -18.38 -21.28
CA GLN A 410 14.96 -18.82 -22.11
C GLN A 410 14.69 -17.90 -23.31
N ALA A 411 15.38 -16.77 -23.46
CA ALA A 411 15.14 -15.86 -24.58
C ALA A 411 15.53 -16.52 -25.92
N PRO A 412 14.74 -16.34 -26.99
CA PRO A 412 15.00 -16.98 -28.29
C PRO A 412 16.30 -16.49 -28.95
N ARG A 413 16.77 -15.29 -28.60
CA ARG A 413 18.04 -14.71 -29.04
C ARG A 413 18.77 -14.11 -27.84
N ARG A 414 19.99 -14.58 -27.60
CA ARG A 414 20.84 -14.20 -26.47
C ARG A 414 22.09 -13.46 -26.96
N HIS A 415 22.62 -12.56 -26.13
CA HIS A 415 23.90 -11.92 -26.41
C HIS A 415 25.04 -12.96 -26.30
N PRO A 416 26.06 -12.98 -27.19
CA PRO A 416 27.12 -13.98 -27.15
C PRO A 416 27.88 -14.06 -25.83
N ASP A 417 28.19 -12.91 -25.21
CA ASP A 417 28.91 -12.88 -23.94
C ASP A 417 28.07 -13.42 -22.78
N PHE A 418 26.75 -13.20 -22.82
CA PHE A 418 25.82 -13.79 -21.85
C PHE A 418 25.75 -15.32 -22.01
N ASP A 419 25.68 -15.78 -23.27
CA ASP A 419 25.61 -17.21 -23.62
C ASP A 419 26.82 -18.00 -23.12
N ALA A 420 28.01 -17.38 -23.13
CA ALA A 420 29.23 -18.03 -22.67
C ALA A 420 29.30 -18.23 -21.13
N ALA A 421 28.60 -17.39 -20.35
CA ALA A 421 28.67 -17.40 -18.90
C ALA A 421 27.49 -18.11 -18.22
N ILE A 422 26.34 -18.25 -18.91
CA ILE A 422 25.08 -18.64 -18.28
C ILE A 422 25.06 -20.07 -17.71
N ASP A 423 25.74 -21.02 -18.36
CA ASP A 423 25.76 -22.41 -17.90
C ASP A 423 26.43 -22.54 -16.52
N ASP A 424 27.53 -21.81 -16.30
CA ASP A 424 28.24 -21.76 -15.01
C ASP A 424 27.39 -21.08 -13.93
N GLU A 425 26.65 -20.02 -14.29
CA GLU A 425 25.77 -19.31 -13.35
C GLU A 425 24.57 -20.14 -12.88
N LEU A 426 24.03 -21.01 -13.75
CA LEU A 426 22.89 -21.86 -13.46
C LEU A 426 23.27 -23.20 -12.82
N ASP A 427 24.56 -23.54 -12.71
CA ASP A 427 25.02 -24.78 -12.07
C ASP A 427 25.01 -24.68 -10.53
N PRO A 428 24.16 -25.43 -9.80
CA PRO A 428 24.14 -25.42 -8.35
C PRO A 428 25.39 -26.03 -7.70
N ALA A 429 26.21 -26.78 -8.45
CA ALA A 429 27.47 -27.33 -7.96
C ALA A 429 28.61 -26.30 -7.93
N LEU A 430 28.49 -25.21 -8.70
CA LEU A 430 29.49 -24.16 -8.77
C LEU A 430 29.19 -23.07 -7.72
N SER A 431 29.93 -23.06 -6.61
CA SER A 431 29.69 -22.13 -5.50
C SER A 431 29.88 -20.65 -5.85
N SER A 432 30.61 -20.34 -6.93
CA SER A 432 30.78 -18.97 -7.45
C SER A 432 29.62 -18.50 -8.33
N GLY A 433 28.81 -19.40 -8.88
CA GLY A 433 27.65 -19.06 -9.70
C GLY A 433 26.41 -18.71 -8.87
N ALA A 434 25.43 -18.06 -9.51
CA ALA A 434 24.17 -17.65 -8.87
C ALA A 434 23.41 -18.81 -8.21
N ALA A 435 23.30 -19.96 -8.88
CA ALA A 435 22.62 -21.14 -8.34
C ALA A 435 23.35 -21.72 -7.11
N GLY A 436 24.68 -21.82 -7.16
CA GLY A 436 25.49 -22.25 -6.02
C GLY A 436 25.41 -21.29 -4.84
N ARG A 437 25.31 -19.97 -5.08
CA ARG A 437 25.11 -18.97 -4.04
C ARG A 437 23.77 -19.14 -3.31
N VAL A 438 22.69 -19.44 -4.02
CA VAL A 438 21.37 -19.75 -3.44
C VAL A 438 21.45 -21.02 -2.57
N ALA A 439 22.11 -22.06 -3.06
CA ALA A 439 22.30 -23.31 -2.31
C ALA A 439 23.11 -23.08 -1.01
N GLU A 440 24.16 -22.27 -1.08
CA GLU A 440 24.98 -21.91 0.08
C GLU A 440 24.18 -21.18 1.16
N LEU A 441 23.48 -20.12 0.78
CA LEU A 441 22.69 -19.32 1.72
C LEU A 441 21.55 -20.13 2.34
N THR A 442 20.91 -21.00 1.55
CA THR A 442 19.87 -21.91 2.06
C THR A 442 20.42 -22.82 3.16
N ARG A 443 21.63 -23.38 2.97
CA ARG A 443 22.29 -24.22 3.97
C ARG A 443 22.66 -23.44 5.24
N ARG A 444 23.16 -22.20 5.09
CA ARG A 444 23.47 -21.32 6.24
C ARG A 444 22.23 -20.99 7.06
N ILE A 445 21.12 -20.67 6.41
CA ILE A 445 19.83 -20.39 7.07
C ILE A 445 19.33 -21.63 7.82
N GLN A 446 19.41 -22.82 7.22
CA GLN A 446 19.05 -24.06 7.90
C GLN A 446 19.91 -24.32 9.14
N ALA A 447 21.22 -24.07 9.06
CA ALA A 447 22.12 -24.18 10.20
C ALA A 447 21.78 -23.17 11.32
N ALA A 448 21.47 -21.91 10.96
CA ALA A 448 21.05 -20.89 11.91
C ALA A 448 19.72 -21.24 12.60
N ARG A 449 18.74 -21.77 11.85
CA ARG A 449 17.45 -22.23 12.40
C ARG A 449 17.56 -23.45 13.31
N ALA A 450 18.67 -24.20 13.25
CA ALA A 450 18.92 -25.32 14.15
C ALA A 450 19.40 -24.85 15.55
N VAL A 451 19.99 -23.66 15.65
CA VAL A 451 20.49 -23.10 16.93
C VAL A 451 19.55 -22.04 17.53
N LEU A 452 18.76 -21.37 16.70
CA LEU A 452 17.71 -20.43 17.13
C LEU A 452 16.43 -21.17 17.56
N PRO A 453 15.65 -20.62 18.52
CA PRO A 453 14.28 -21.07 18.71
C PRO A 453 13.46 -20.70 17.47
N TRP A 454 13.14 -21.70 16.63
CA TRP A 454 12.46 -21.49 15.36
C TRP A 454 11.24 -22.40 15.19
N SER A 455 10.15 -21.84 14.70
CA SER A 455 8.97 -22.55 14.20
C SER A 455 8.19 -21.64 13.25
N GLU A 456 7.48 -22.24 12.31
CA GLU A 456 6.54 -21.54 11.42
C GLU A 456 5.19 -21.28 12.11
N THR A 457 4.88 -21.98 13.21
CA THR A 457 3.64 -21.79 13.97
C THR A 457 3.92 -21.03 15.27
N PRO A 458 3.00 -20.13 15.71
CA PRO A 458 3.15 -19.42 16.99
C PRO A 458 3.33 -20.36 18.19
N GLY A 459 2.54 -21.44 18.28
CA GLY A 459 2.61 -22.41 19.37
C GLY A 459 3.91 -23.22 19.39
N GLY A 460 4.42 -23.59 18.21
CA GLY A 460 5.72 -24.26 18.08
C GLY A 460 6.88 -23.35 18.48
N LEU A 461 6.81 -22.05 18.14
CA LEU A 461 7.81 -21.06 18.50
C LEU A 461 7.87 -20.87 20.01
N ALA A 462 6.71 -20.69 20.65
CA ALA A 462 6.61 -20.55 22.11
C ALA A 462 7.21 -21.77 22.83
N THR A 463 6.93 -22.98 22.35
CA THR A 463 7.50 -24.21 22.91
C THR A 463 9.03 -24.25 22.79
N LYS A 464 9.57 -23.93 21.61
CA LYS A 464 11.03 -23.91 21.38
C LYS A 464 11.71 -22.82 22.20
N ALA A 465 11.10 -21.64 22.31
CA ALA A 465 11.61 -20.54 23.12
C ALA A 465 11.65 -20.91 24.62
N ALA A 466 10.62 -21.58 25.15
CA ALA A 466 10.60 -22.06 26.53
C ALA A 466 11.67 -23.11 26.81
N ILE A 467 11.88 -24.06 25.88
CA ILE A 467 12.96 -25.06 25.98
C ILE A 467 14.33 -24.37 25.99
N TYR A 468 14.53 -23.39 25.11
CA TYR A 468 15.78 -22.62 25.04
C TYR A 468 16.02 -21.84 26.35
N ALA A 469 15.00 -21.15 26.88
CA ALA A 469 15.07 -20.42 28.13
C ALA A 469 15.47 -21.33 29.31
N ALA A 470 14.87 -22.52 29.40
CA ALA A 470 15.19 -23.50 30.45
C ALA A 470 16.65 -23.98 30.34
N HIS A 471 17.13 -24.33 29.14
CA HIS A 471 18.53 -24.73 28.92
C HIS A 471 19.53 -23.61 29.19
N ALA A 472 19.15 -22.37 28.89
CA ALA A 472 19.98 -21.19 29.14
C ALA A 472 20.08 -20.82 30.64
N GLY A 473 19.24 -21.44 31.48
CA GLY A 473 19.18 -21.22 32.93
C GLY A 473 18.42 -19.95 33.31
N LEU A 474 17.42 -19.56 32.52
CA LEU A 474 16.52 -18.46 32.85
C LEU A 474 15.49 -18.89 33.89
N ARG A 475 14.91 -17.91 34.59
CA ARG A 475 13.82 -18.15 35.55
C ARG A 475 12.58 -18.68 34.85
N SER A 476 11.80 -19.52 35.53
CA SER A 476 10.55 -20.07 34.98
C SER A 476 9.49 -19.01 34.66
N THR A 477 9.62 -17.81 35.21
CA THR A 477 8.72 -16.67 35.01
C THR A 477 9.15 -15.78 33.84
N CYS A 478 10.40 -15.95 33.37
CA CYS A 478 10.96 -15.21 32.25
C CYS A 478 10.61 -15.93 30.94
N VAL A 479 9.85 -15.24 30.09
CA VAL A 479 9.48 -15.71 28.75
C VAL A 479 10.31 -14.99 27.71
N LEU A 480 10.89 -15.75 26.77
CA LEU A 480 11.55 -15.21 25.60
C LEU A 480 10.52 -14.96 24.51
N GLU A 481 10.39 -13.71 24.09
CA GLU A 481 9.46 -13.28 23.05
C GLU A 481 10.24 -12.80 21.82
N ARG A 482 9.81 -13.26 20.64
CA ARG A 482 10.34 -12.81 19.34
C ARG A 482 9.44 -11.72 18.78
N VAL A 483 9.94 -10.50 18.71
CA VAL A 483 9.21 -9.32 18.25
C VAL A 483 9.70 -8.87 16.86
N PRO A 484 8.83 -8.31 16.00
CA PRO A 484 9.25 -7.75 14.71
C PRO A 484 10.27 -6.62 14.88
N ALA A 485 11.29 -6.60 14.01
CA ALA A 485 12.23 -5.49 13.89
C ALA A 485 11.63 -4.35 13.03
N PRO A 486 12.16 -3.11 13.11
CA PRO A 486 11.70 -2.00 12.27
C PRO A 486 11.69 -2.38 10.78
N PRO A 487 10.59 -2.10 10.06
CA PRO A 487 10.42 -2.55 8.68
C PRO A 487 11.39 -1.84 7.72
N PHE A 488 11.55 -2.44 6.54
CA PHE A 488 12.05 -1.72 5.37
C PHE A 488 10.88 -1.01 4.68
N HIS A 489 11.16 0.08 3.99
CA HIS A 489 10.18 0.86 3.26
C HIS A 489 10.52 0.87 1.77
N HIS A 490 9.48 0.86 0.93
CA HIS A 490 9.63 1.00 -0.51
C HIS A 490 8.68 2.07 -1.03
N ALA A 491 9.11 2.83 -2.02
CA ALA A 491 8.25 3.82 -2.65
C ALA A 491 7.08 3.12 -3.37
N THR A 492 5.86 3.60 -3.14
CA THR A 492 4.67 3.17 -3.87
C THR A 492 4.63 3.81 -5.25
N ASP A 493 4.02 3.15 -6.22
CA ASP A 493 3.71 3.79 -7.50
C ASP A 493 2.65 4.88 -7.31
N PRO A 494 2.73 6.01 -8.04
CA PRO A 494 1.78 7.10 -7.92
C PRO A 494 0.35 6.65 -8.22
N VAL A 495 -0.62 7.33 -7.63
CA VAL A 495 -2.05 7.04 -7.75
C VAL A 495 -2.72 8.08 -8.64
N VAL A 496 -3.60 7.61 -9.52
CA VAL A 496 -4.54 8.45 -10.26
C VAL A 496 -5.93 8.31 -9.65
N VAL A 497 -6.55 9.44 -9.33
CA VAL A 497 -7.96 9.53 -8.94
C VAL A 497 -8.73 10.25 -10.04
N LEU A 498 -9.85 9.67 -10.44
CA LEU A 498 -10.80 10.21 -11.41
C LEU A 498 -12.07 10.58 -10.67
N HIS A 499 -12.53 11.82 -10.84
CA HIS A 499 -13.80 12.31 -10.34
C HIS A 499 -14.71 12.64 -11.53
N GLY A 500 -15.93 12.08 -11.59
CA GLY A 500 -16.87 12.32 -12.70
C GLY A 500 -16.82 11.29 -13.84
N ALA A 501 -16.23 10.11 -13.62
CA ALA A 501 -16.16 9.04 -14.63
C ALA A 501 -17.50 8.28 -14.85
N HIS A 502 -18.54 8.62 -14.10
CA HIS A 502 -19.89 8.07 -14.08
C HIS A 502 -19.94 6.55 -13.90
N LEU A 503 -19.50 6.05 -12.74
CA LEU A 503 -19.70 4.63 -12.40
C LEU A 503 -21.19 4.34 -12.15
N ASN A 504 -21.86 3.72 -13.13
CA ASN A 504 -23.30 3.49 -13.09
C ASN A 504 -23.77 2.36 -12.16
N ALA A 505 -22.88 1.45 -11.75
CA ALA A 505 -23.21 0.33 -10.86
C ALA A 505 -22.19 0.19 -9.71
N PRO A 506 -22.65 0.00 -8.45
CA PRO A 506 -21.76 -0.19 -7.32
C PRO A 506 -21.02 -1.54 -7.44
N LEU A 507 -19.75 -1.61 -7.00
CA LEU A 507 -18.95 -2.84 -7.01
C LEU A 507 -19.62 -4.00 -6.26
N THR A 508 -20.40 -3.68 -5.22
CA THR A 508 -21.20 -4.64 -4.48
C THR A 508 -22.60 -4.09 -4.23
N ARG A 509 -23.60 -4.97 -4.26
CA ARG A 509 -25.02 -4.60 -4.14
C ARG A 509 -25.42 -4.06 -2.75
N GLY A 510 -24.61 -4.28 -1.71
CA GLY A 510 -24.92 -3.91 -0.32
C GLY A 510 -26.14 -4.64 0.30
N SER A 511 -26.86 -5.44 -0.48
CA SER A 511 -28.05 -6.21 -0.10
C SER A 511 -28.06 -7.56 -0.82
N ALA A 512 -28.83 -8.52 -0.30
CA ALA A 512 -28.99 -9.82 -0.94
C ALA A 512 -29.75 -9.70 -2.28
N LEU A 513 -29.33 -10.46 -3.29
CA LEU A 513 -29.98 -10.54 -4.61
C LEU A 513 -31.37 -11.20 -4.49
N PRO A 514 -32.47 -10.52 -4.83
CA PRO A 514 -33.81 -11.09 -4.72
C PRO A 514 -34.08 -12.06 -5.87
N CYS A 515 -34.00 -13.35 -5.54
CA CYS A 515 -34.40 -14.45 -6.39
C CYS A 515 -35.88 -14.80 -6.17
N ARG A 516 -36.48 -15.49 -7.14
CA ARG A 516 -37.90 -15.85 -7.08
C ARG A 516 -38.14 -17.26 -7.62
N PRO A 517 -39.08 -18.03 -7.05
CA PRO A 517 -39.45 -19.32 -7.60
C PRO A 517 -40.18 -19.16 -8.94
N ALA A 518 -40.11 -20.18 -9.80
CA ALA A 518 -40.69 -20.13 -11.15
C ALA A 518 -42.23 -19.91 -11.18
N ASP A 519 -42.94 -20.20 -10.10
CA ASP A 519 -44.39 -19.96 -9.96
C ASP A 519 -44.75 -18.50 -9.61
N ARG A 520 -43.74 -17.65 -9.36
CA ARG A 520 -43.88 -16.22 -9.10
C ARG A 520 -43.50 -15.35 -10.30
N LEU A 521 -43.21 -15.95 -11.46
CA LEU A 521 -43.03 -15.23 -12.72
C LEU A 521 -44.29 -14.41 -13.06
N VAL A 522 -44.11 -13.33 -13.81
CA VAL A 522 -45.18 -12.42 -14.20
C VAL A 522 -46.08 -13.09 -15.25
N THR A 523 -47.36 -13.23 -14.93
CA THR A 523 -48.37 -13.84 -15.82
C THR A 523 -49.29 -12.82 -16.45
N ALA A 524 -49.32 -11.59 -15.93
CA ALA A 524 -50.00 -10.46 -16.55
C ALA A 524 -49.42 -9.12 -16.09
N VAL A 525 -49.50 -8.11 -16.95
CA VAL A 525 -49.26 -6.70 -16.59
C VAL A 525 -50.35 -5.88 -17.25
N ARG A 526 -51.10 -5.09 -16.46
CA ARG A 526 -52.27 -4.32 -16.94
C ARG A 526 -53.30 -5.25 -17.63
N LEU A 527 -53.54 -5.05 -18.92
CA LEU A 527 -54.46 -5.86 -19.74
C LEU A 527 -53.75 -6.95 -20.57
N ILE A 528 -52.42 -7.05 -20.49
CA ILE A 528 -51.62 -8.00 -21.26
C ILE A 528 -51.44 -9.26 -20.42
N THR A 529 -51.87 -10.40 -20.96
CA THR A 529 -51.90 -11.69 -20.28
C THR A 529 -51.12 -12.75 -21.08
N GLU A 530 -50.97 -13.94 -20.50
CA GLU A 530 -50.38 -15.10 -21.19
C GLU A 530 -51.06 -15.43 -22.52
N ALA A 531 -52.37 -15.19 -22.64
CA ALA A 531 -53.12 -15.45 -23.87
C ALA A 531 -52.66 -14.56 -25.03
N ASP A 532 -52.28 -13.31 -24.73
CA ASP A 532 -51.91 -12.31 -25.73
C ASP A 532 -50.55 -12.61 -26.37
N VAL A 533 -49.64 -13.23 -25.61
CA VAL A 533 -48.26 -13.51 -26.01
C VAL A 533 -48.02 -14.96 -26.43
N ARG A 534 -49.02 -15.83 -26.30
CA ARG A 534 -48.92 -17.27 -26.57
C ARG A 534 -48.30 -17.61 -27.92
N ALA A 535 -48.68 -16.88 -28.98
CA ALA A 535 -48.17 -17.10 -30.33
C ALA A 535 -46.67 -16.79 -30.44
N GLU A 536 -46.17 -15.76 -29.73
CA GLU A 536 -44.74 -15.43 -29.70
C GLU A 536 -43.95 -16.50 -28.93
N VAL A 537 -44.47 -16.97 -27.80
CA VAL A 537 -43.85 -18.05 -27.01
C VAL A 537 -43.76 -19.34 -27.82
N GLN A 538 -44.83 -19.72 -28.54
CA GLN A 538 -44.86 -20.92 -29.39
C GLN A 538 -43.92 -20.83 -30.59
N ALA A 539 -43.58 -19.62 -31.04
CA ALA A 539 -42.67 -19.41 -32.16
C ALA A 539 -41.19 -19.62 -31.80
N VAL A 540 -40.84 -19.62 -30.51
CA VAL A 540 -39.49 -19.88 -30.00
C VAL A 540 -39.26 -21.39 -29.91
N PRO A 541 -38.24 -21.94 -30.61
CA PRO A 541 -37.91 -23.37 -30.52
C PRO A 541 -37.41 -23.74 -29.11
N THR A 542 -38.27 -24.37 -28.31
CA THR A 542 -37.96 -24.77 -26.92
C THR A 542 -37.78 -26.28 -26.74
N SER A 543 -37.87 -27.05 -27.82
CA SER A 543 -37.63 -28.50 -27.79
C SER A 543 -36.21 -28.81 -27.33
N GLY A 544 -36.06 -29.68 -26.33
CA GLY A 544 -34.76 -30.04 -25.76
C GLY A 544 -34.19 -29.03 -24.75
N LEU A 545 -34.91 -27.94 -24.44
CA LEU A 545 -34.51 -26.95 -23.45
C LEU A 545 -35.19 -27.19 -22.08
N PRO A 546 -34.69 -26.61 -20.97
CA PRO A 546 -35.30 -26.71 -19.64
C PRO A 546 -36.80 -26.36 -19.57
N ALA A 547 -37.55 -27.16 -18.81
CA ALA A 547 -39.02 -27.03 -18.66
C ALA A 547 -39.53 -25.65 -18.17
N PRO A 548 -38.82 -24.88 -17.33
CA PRO A 548 -39.27 -23.54 -16.90
C PRO A 548 -39.17 -22.45 -17.98
N LEU A 549 -38.44 -22.68 -19.09
CA LEU A 549 -38.18 -21.65 -20.10
C LEU A 549 -39.44 -21.05 -20.76
N PRO A 550 -40.47 -21.82 -21.16
CA PRO A 550 -41.69 -21.26 -21.73
C PRO A 550 -42.39 -20.25 -20.80
N ALA A 551 -42.31 -20.45 -19.48
CA ALA A 551 -42.87 -19.51 -18.50
C ALA A 551 -42.04 -18.21 -18.43
N ALA A 552 -40.70 -18.32 -18.43
CA ALA A 552 -39.82 -17.15 -18.48
C ALA A 552 -40.00 -16.34 -19.79
N LEU A 553 -40.17 -17.03 -20.92
CA LEU A 553 -40.50 -16.40 -22.20
C LEU A 553 -41.85 -15.69 -22.17
N THR A 554 -42.86 -16.33 -21.56
CA THR A 554 -44.20 -15.73 -21.40
C THR A 554 -44.11 -14.40 -20.65
N GLU A 555 -43.40 -14.39 -19.53
CA GLU A 555 -43.12 -13.15 -18.80
C GLU A 555 -42.41 -12.11 -19.69
N PHE A 556 -41.33 -12.50 -20.37
CA PHE A 556 -40.57 -11.58 -21.22
C PHE A 556 -41.47 -10.89 -22.26
N PHE A 557 -42.30 -11.65 -22.98
CA PHE A 557 -43.20 -11.07 -23.98
C PHE A 557 -44.28 -10.17 -23.36
N ILE A 558 -44.77 -10.50 -22.15
CA ILE A 558 -45.71 -9.65 -21.41
C ILE A 558 -45.02 -8.33 -21.05
N LEU A 559 -43.83 -8.38 -20.46
CA LEU A 559 -43.07 -7.20 -20.06
C LEU A 559 -42.69 -6.34 -21.28
N ALA A 560 -42.25 -6.95 -22.38
CA ALA A 560 -41.91 -6.25 -23.62
C ALA A 560 -43.11 -5.49 -24.19
N ARG A 561 -44.29 -6.12 -24.29
CA ARG A 561 -45.52 -5.44 -24.75
C ARG A 561 -46.02 -4.40 -23.75
N ALA A 562 -45.93 -4.67 -22.45
CA ALA A 562 -46.34 -3.71 -21.42
C ALA A 562 -45.49 -2.43 -21.49
N ARG A 563 -44.18 -2.58 -21.73
CA ARG A 563 -43.24 -1.47 -21.87
C ARG A 563 -43.53 -0.59 -23.09
N GLU A 564 -44.03 -1.17 -24.19
CA GLU A 564 -44.49 -0.38 -25.35
C GLU A 564 -45.63 0.59 -24.99
N SER A 565 -46.42 0.25 -23.96
CA SER A 565 -47.54 1.06 -23.47
C SER A 565 -47.15 2.04 -22.35
N GLY A 566 -45.89 2.06 -21.90
CA GLY A 566 -45.38 2.97 -20.86
C GLY A 566 -44.60 2.27 -19.74
N PRO A 567 -44.14 3.01 -18.71
CA PRO A 567 -43.38 2.46 -17.58
C PRO A 567 -44.15 1.37 -16.82
N ILE A 568 -43.49 0.29 -16.39
CA ILE A 568 -44.13 -0.82 -15.68
C ILE A 568 -44.00 -0.59 -14.18
N SER A 569 -45.10 -0.64 -13.43
CA SER A 569 -45.10 -0.53 -11.97
C SER A 569 -45.46 -1.85 -11.30
N ALA A 570 -44.88 -2.14 -10.13
CA ALA A 570 -45.10 -3.39 -9.40
C ALA A 570 -46.59 -3.66 -9.09
N GLY A 571 -47.37 -2.62 -8.79
CA GLY A 571 -48.81 -2.75 -8.51
C GLY A 571 -49.68 -3.13 -9.72
N GLU A 572 -49.13 -3.11 -10.94
CA GLU A 572 -49.85 -3.43 -12.18
C GLU A 572 -49.59 -4.87 -12.66
N ALA A 573 -48.65 -5.58 -12.03
CA ALA A 573 -48.23 -6.92 -12.41
C ALA A 573 -48.89 -8.00 -11.53
N ILE A 574 -49.28 -9.11 -12.15
CA ILE A 574 -49.62 -10.35 -11.45
C ILE A 574 -48.38 -11.25 -11.46
N GLY A 575 -47.75 -11.40 -10.29
CA GLY A 575 -46.43 -12.02 -10.13
C GLY A 575 -45.44 -11.05 -9.46
N ALA A 576 -44.18 -11.45 -9.32
CA ALA A 576 -43.11 -10.57 -8.86
C ALA A 576 -42.31 -10.06 -10.05
N LEU A 577 -42.17 -8.74 -10.21
CA LEU A 577 -41.30 -8.17 -11.24
C LEU A 577 -39.85 -8.66 -11.05
N PRO A 578 -39.10 -8.85 -12.15
CA PRO A 578 -37.67 -9.13 -12.04
C PRO A 578 -36.95 -7.91 -11.48
N GLU A 579 -35.84 -8.17 -10.78
CA GLU A 579 -34.98 -7.13 -10.21
C GLU A 579 -34.39 -6.17 -11.26
N TYR A 580 -34.00 -6.72 -12.42
CA TYR A 580 -33.35 -5.98 -13.50
C TYR A 580 -34.19 -6.05 -14.77
N GLY A 581 -34.01 -5.07 -15.67
CA GLY A 581 -34.52 -5.15 -17.03
C GLY A 581 -35.95 -4.66 -17.23
N THR A 582 -36.54 -3.93 -16.29
CA THR A 582 -37.86 -3.27 -16.44
C THR A 582 -37.77 -1.77 -16.76
N ASP A 583 -36.59 -1.18 -16.58
CA ASP A 583 -36.33 0.24 -16.76
C ASP A 583 -36.24 0.65 -18.24
N LEU A 584 -36.16 1.96 -18.47
CA LEU A 584 -35.94 2.47 -19.83
C LEU A 584 -34.52 2.11 -20.26
N TRP A 585 -34.37 1.52 -21.44
CA TRP A 585 -33.05 1.29 -22.01
C TRP A 585 -32.35 2.62 -22.33
N ARG A 586 -31.10 2.72 -21.92
CA ARG A 586 -30.12 3.74 -22.35
C ARG A 586 -28.83 3.01 -22.75
N GLN A 587 -28.01 3.64 -23.56
CA GLN A 587 -26.75 3.08 -24.02
C GLN A 587 -25.81 2.87 -22.82
N PRO A 588 -25.34 1.64 -22.56
CA PRO A 588 -24.73 1.25 -21.28
C PRO A 588 -23.29 1.74 -21.14
N TRP A 589 -22.99 2.61 -20.18
CA TRP A 589 -21.64 3.00 -19.77
C TRP A 589 -21.25 2.32 -18.46
N GLN A 590 -20.07 1.71 -18.37
CA GLN A 590 -19.54 1.12 -17.13
C GLN A 590 -18.01 1.14 -17.19
N PRO A 591 -17.34 2.17 -16.65
CA PRO A 591 -15.89 2.29 -16.70
C PRO A 591 -15.25 1.06 -16.02
N LEU A 592 -14.27 0.46 -16.69
CA LEU A 592 -13.63 -0.78 -16.26
C LEU A 592 -12.11 -0.64 -16.18
N TYR A 593 -11.48 0.00 -17.15
CA TYR A 593 -10.03 0.15 -17.19
C TYR A 593 -9.57 1.62 -17.23
N LEU A 594 -8.48 1.89 -16.52
CA LEU A 594 -7.60 3.01 -16.77
C LEU A 594 -6.48 2.54 -17.69
N MET A 595 -6.32 3.21 -18.83
CA MET A 595 -5.16 3.03 -19.71
C MET A 595 -4.35 4.31 -19.70
N TRP A 596 -3.04 4.19 -19.48
CA TRP A 596 -2.16 5.34 -19.37
C TRP A 596 -0.84 5.10 -20.09
N LYS A 597 -0.32 6.17 -20.67
CA LYS A 597 0.98 6.23 -21.34
C LYS A 597 1.60 7.58 -21.02
N ALA A 598 2.86 7.57 -20.63
CA ALA A 598 3.58 8.78 -20.25
C ALA A 598 5.03 8.75 -20.71
N ALA A 599 5.57 9.94 -20.94
CA ALA A 599 7.00 10.17 -21.10
C ALA A 599 7.58 10.55 -19.73
N TYR A 600 8.50 9.74 -19.22
CA TYR A 600 9.20 9.99 -17.97
C TYR A 600 10.64 10.43 -18.26
N THR A 601 11.00 11.64 -17.86
CA THR A 601 12.35 12.19 -17.98
C THR A 601 13.13 11.95 -16.68
N PRO A 602 14.03 10.97 -16.64
CA PRO A 602 14.81 10.64 -15.44
C PRO A 602 15.91 11.67 -15.22
N LEU A 603 15.92 12.34 -14.08
CA LEU A 603 16.90 13.36 -13.73
C LEU A 603 17.95 12.78 -12.79
N ALA A 604 19.23 12.97 -13.12
CA ALA A 604 20.33 12.43 -12.32
C ALA A 604 20.33 13.04 -10.90
N TYR A 605 20.59 12.22 -9.86
CA TYR A 605 20.79 12.76 -8.51
C TYR A 605 22.12 13.53 -8.42
N THR A 606 23.17 12.96 -9.01
CA THR A 606 24.49 13.57 -9.15
C THR A 606 25.00 13.44 -10.59
N GLU A 607 25.72 14.45 -11.06
CA GLU A 607 26.36 14.46 -12.38
C GLU A 607 27.71 15.18 -12.26
N ASP A 608 28.78 14.62 -12.82
CA ASP A 608 30.17 15.14 -12.71
C ASP A 608 30.61 15.46 -11.26
N GLY A 609 30.13 14.67 -10.29
CA GLY A 609 30.41 14.86 -8.87
C GLY A 609 29.64 16.03 -8.22
N ARG A 610 28.70 16.66 -8.92
CA ARG A 610 27.81 17.69 -8.38
C ARG A 610 26.41 17.13 -8.17
N ARG A 611 25.80 17.43 -7.03
CA ARG A 611 24.39 17.10 -6.76
C ARG A 611 23.47 18.04 -7.54
N ARG A 612 22.45 17.49 -8.19
CA ARG A 612 21.45 18.24 -9.00
C ARG A 612 20.13 18.51 -8.26
N TRP A 613 20.02 18.00 -7.04
CA TRP A 613 18.86 18.19 -6.18
C TRP A 613 19.28 18.91 -4.90
N ARG A 614 18.55 19.95 -4.50
CA ARG A 614 18.72 20.64 -3.22
C ARG A 614 17.74 20.08 -2.20
N PHE A 615 18.18 19.91 -0.97
CA PHE A 615 17.28 19.57 0.13
C PHE A 615 16.87 20.85 0.85
N ASP A 616 15.56 21.13 0.92
CA ASP A 616 15.05 22.36 1.55
C ASP A 616 14.81 22.25 3.06
N GLY A 617 15.13 21.10 3.66
CA GLY A 617 14.83 20.76 5.05
C GLY A 617 13.70 19.75 5.18
N THR A 618 12.81 19.67 4.18
CA THR A 618 11.66 18.77 4.15
C THR A 618 11.67 17.83 2.96
N ARG A 619 12.00 18.33 1.77
CA ARG A 619 12.02 17.58 0.51
C ARG A 619 13.22 17.93 -0.36
N TYR A 620 13.51 17.04 -1.30
CA TYR A 620 14.44 17.30 -2.39
C TYR A 620 13.72 17.95 -3.58
N ILE A 621 14.31 19.02 -4.10
CA ILE A 621 13.82 19.79 -5.24
C ILE A 621 14.92 19.82 -6.31
N TRP A 622 14.56 19.63 -7.57
CA TRP A 622 15.53 19.70 -8.66
C TRP A 622 16.01 21.14 -8.88
N ASN A 623 17.30 21.33 -9.13
CA ASN A 623 17.91 22.66 -9.26
C ASN A 623 17.68 23.31 -10.63
N GLY A 624 17.17 22.58 -11.62
CA GLY A 624 17.05 23.08 -12.99
C GLY A 624 18.37 23.06 -13.78
N ASP A 625 19.39 22.34 -13.31
CA ASP A 625 20.71 22.25 -13.93
C ASP A 625 21.15 20.80 -14.20
N GLY A 626 22.09 20.64 -15.13
CA GLY A 626 22.58 19.35 -15.61
C GLY A 626 22.05 18.95 -16.99
N ASP A 627 22.52 17.81 -17.51
CA ASP A 627 22.00 17.26 -18.76
C ASP A 627 20.58 16.69 -18.56
N VAL A 628 19.66 17.04 -19.45
CA VAL A 628 18.29 16.53 -19.45
C VAL A 628 18.22 15.40 -20.47
N PRO A 629 18.18 14.13 -20.04
CA PRO A 629 18.24 13.01 -20.96
C PRO A 629 16.89 12.80 -21.68
N ASP A 630 16.92 11.99 -22.72
CA ASP A 630 15.69 11.56 -23.41
C ASP A 630 14.72 10.86 -22.44
N SER A 631 13.43 11.16 -22.62
CA SER A 631 12.35 10.54 -21.85
C SER A 631 12.21 9.06 -22.18
N VAL A 632 11.89 8.27 -21.17
CA VAL A 632 11.53 6.86 -21.28
C VAL A 632 10.01 6.74 -21.32
N GLU A 633 9.52 5.97 -22.26
CA GLU A 633 8.10 5.68 -22.38
C GLU A 633 7.68 4.63 -21.35
N VAL A 634 6.69 4.97 -20.53
CA VAL A 634 6.08 4.10 -19.53
C VAL A 634 4.58 4.00 -19.78
N MET A 635 3.99 2.84 -19.57
CA MET A 635 2.56 2.63 -19.81
C MET A 635 1.99 1.48 -19.01
N GLY A 636 0.68 1.48 -18.83
CA GLY A 636 -0.02 0.41 -18.13
C GLY A 636 -1.52 0.37 -18.44
N ARG A 637 -2.13 -0.74 -18.04
CA ARG A 637 -3.58 -0.95 -18.05
C ARG A 637 -3.97 -1.47 -16.68
N GLN A 638 -4.93 -0.81 -16.03
CA GLN A 638 -5.33 -1.15 -14.67
C GLN A 638 -6.85 -1.21 -14.56
N VAL A 639 -7.37 -2.13 -13.76
CA VAL A 639 -8.82 -2.21 -13.48
C VAL A 639 -9.18 -1.08 -12.52
N LEU A 640 -10.20 -0.28 -12.86
CA LEU A 640 -10.67 0.83 -12.02
C LEU A 640 -11.47 0.30 -10.82
N THR A 641 -11.28 0.94 -9.66
CA THR A 641 -12.01 0.61 -8.44
C THR A 641 -12.53 1.87 -7.73
N PRO A 642 -13.80 1.93 -7.28
CA PRO A 642 -14.31 2.96 -6.37
C PRO A 642 -13.89 2.69 -4.91
N SER A 643 -12.58 2.52 -4.67
CA SER A 643 -12.03 2.22 -3.36
C SER A 643 -12.05 3.42 -2.41
N VAL A 644 -11.93 4.64 -2.95
CA VAL A 644 -11.82 5.89 -2.19
C VAL A 644 -13.02 6.11 -1.26
N GLY A 645 -14.24 6.12 -1.80
CA GLY A 645 -15.45 6.35 -1.01
C GLY A 645 -15.63 5.33 0.12
N HIS A 646 -15.21 4.09 -0.10
CA HIS A 646 -15.23 3.03 0.92
C HIS A 646 -14.18 3.27 2.02
N THR A 647 -12.96 3.67 1.66
CA THR A 647 -11.91 4.02 2.62
C THR A 647 -12.32 5.19 3.50
N LEU A 648 -12.83 6.27 2.90
CA LEU A 648 -13.31 7.44 3.65
C LEU A 648 -14.49 7.10 4.56
N ALA A 649 -15.45 6.29 4.09
CA ALA A 649 -16.55 5.83 4.93
C ALA A 649 -16.07 5.00 6.13
N GLY A 650 -15.02 4.19 5.97
CA GLY A 650 -14.39 3.46 7.08
C GLY A 650 -13.66 4.36 8.08
N GLN A 651 -13.02 5.43 7.60
CA GLN A 651 -12.42 6.45 8.48
C GLN A 651 -13.48 7.19 9.30
N ILE A 652 -14.64 7.49 8.72
CA ILE A 652 -15.78 8.04 9.46
C ILE A 652 -16.24 7.09 10.57
N ASP A 653 -16.37 5.79 10.27
CA ASP A 653 -16.74 4.79 11.28
C ASP A 653 -15.76 4.79 12.45
N ALA A 654 -14.46 4.80 12.15
CA ALA A 654 -13.40 4.81 13.16
C ALA A 654 -13.46 6.07 14.04
N HIS A 655 -13.69 7.25 13.43
CA HIS A 655 -13.81 8.50 14.16
C HIS A 655 -15.09 8.55 15.02
N ALA A 656 -16.21 8.05 14.50
CA ALA A 656 -17.48 8.00 15.20
C ALA A 656 -17.47 7.01 16.39
N ALA A 657 -16.70 5.92 16.31
CA ALA A 657 -16.67 4.88 17.34
C ALA A 657 -16.28 5.39 18.75
N HIS A 658 -15.56 6.51 18.82
CA HIS A 658 -15.10 7.11 20.08
C HIS A 658 -15.88 8.38 20.49
N ARG A 659 -16.98 8.70 19.79
CA ARG A 659 -17.74 9.96 19.96
C ARG A 659 -19.21 9.68 20.28
N THR A 660 -19.68 10.12 21.44
CA THR A 660 -21.09 9.96 21.86
C THR A 660 -21.98 11.13 21.48
N ASP A 661 -21.40 12.20 20.94
CA ASP A 661 -22.07 13.45 20.55
C ASP A 661 -22.57 13.44 19.10
N LEU A 662 -22.19 12.44 18.30
CA LEU A 662 -22.64 12.27 16.92
C LEU A 662 -23.86 11.35 16.86
N SER A 663 -24.87 11.70 16.06
CA SER A 663 -26.05 10.84 15.86
C SER A 663 -25.78 9.74 14.82
N ASP A 664 -26.26 8.52 15.07
CA ASP A 664 -26.15 7.38 14.15
C ASP A 664 -26.68 7.69 12.73
N ASP A 665 -27.80 8.44 12.64
CA ASP A 665 -28.40 8.83 11.35
C ASP A 665 -27.49 9.74 10.52
N LEU A 666 -26.78 10.67 11.17
CA LEU A 666 -25.80 11.55 10.52
C LEU A 666 -24.61 10.73 10.00
N VAL A 667 -24.04 9.87 10.86
CA VAL A 667 -22.90 9.02 10.50
C VAL A 667 -23.27 8.11 9.33
N TYR A 668 -24.43 7.47 9.38
CA TYR A 668 -24.96 6.67 8.28
C TYR A 668 -25.14 7.50 7.01
N GLY A 669 -25.75 8.69 7.11
CA GLY A 669 -25.98 9.59 5.99
C GLY A 669 -24.69 10.00 5.28
N VAL A 670 -23.67 10.43 6.02
CA VAL A 670 -22.37 10.85 5.43
C VAL A 670 -21.63 9.66 4.82
N ARG A 671 -21.62 8.49 5.49
CA ARG A 671 -21.01 7.27 4.94
C ARG A 671 -21.62 6.86 3.61
N GLU A 672 -22.95 6.91 3.54
CA GLU A 672 -23.69 6.54 2.35
C GLU A 672 -23.58 7.60 1.24
N ALA A 673 -23.36 8.87 1.57
CA ALA A 673 -23.00 9.91 0.61
C ALA A 673 -21.61 9.62 0.00
N LEU A 674 -20.58 9.44 0.84
CA LEU A 674 -19.21 9.16 0.40
C LEU A 674 -19.08 7.88 -0.44
N ARG A 675 -19.84 6.83 -0.14
CA ARG A 675 -19.87 5.60 -0.95
C ARG A 675 -20.49 5.80 -2.34
N ARG A 676 -21.34 6.82 -2.50
CA ARG A 676 -22.01 7.15 -3.76
C ARG A 676 -21.23 8.20 -4.58
N GLU A 677 -20.21 8.83 -4.00
CA GLU A 677 -19.34 9.73 -4.73
C GLU A 677 -18.64 8.98 -5.88
N ASP A 678 -18.57 9.65 -7.02
CA ASP A 678 -18.05 9.09 -8.27
C ASP A 678 -16.52 9.25 -8.33
N LEU A 679 -15.85 8.59 -7.38
CA LEU A 679 -14.40 8.60 -7.23
C LEU A 679 -13.83 7.23 -7.57
N LEU A 680 -13.15 7.14 -8.71
CA LEU A 680 -12.40 5.95 -9.10
C LEU A 680 -10.92 6.20 -8.86
N ALA A 681 -10.22 5.24 -8.26
CA ALA A 681 -8.79 5.36 -8.01
C ALA A 681 -8.04 4.12 -8.43
N GLN A 682 -6.81 4.32 -8.91
CA GLN A 682 -5.91 3.24 -9.22
C GLN A 682 -4.44 3.69 -9.19
N SER A 683 -3.55 2.86 -8.65
CA SER A 683 -2.11 3.08 -8.77
C SER A 683 -1.66 2.88 -10.22
N LEU A 684 -0.65 3.63 -10.65
CA LEU A 684 0.10 3.40 -11.89
C LEU A 684 1.02 2.18 -11.72
N ASP A 685 0.44 1.08 -11.27
CA ASP A 685 1.15 -0.14 -10.89
C ASP A 685 2.01 -0.64 -12.05
N GLY A 686 3.26 -0.94 -11.72
CA GLY A 686 4.30 -1.30 -12.66
C GLY A 686 5.22 -0.15 -13.06
N PHE A 687 4.95 1.10 -12.67
CA PHE A 687 5.83 2.24 -12.99
C PHE A 687 7.25 2.03 -12.44
N GLY A 688 7.39 1.82 -11.13
CA GLY A 688 8.68 1.51 -10.51
C GLY A 688 9.25 0.16 -10.95
N ALA A 689 8.43 -0.76 -11.45
CA ALA A 689 8.89 -2.01 -12.05
C ALA A 689 9.57 -1.77 -13.41
N MET A 690 8.95 -0.99 -14.30
CA MET A 690 9.51 -0.62 -15.61
C MET A 690 10.84 0.12 -15.47
N LEU A 691 10.95 1.03 -14.49
CA LEU A 691 12.21 1.73 -14.19
C LEU A 691 13.33 0.76 -13.76
N ARG A 692 12.99 -0.39 -13.18
CA ARG A 692 13.90 -1.48 -12.81
C ARG A 692 14.02 -2.57 -13.89
N GLN A 693 13.68 -2.25 -15.14
CA GLN A 693 13.72 -3.19 -16.28
C GLN A 693 12.84 -4.44 -16.06
N ARG A 694 11.61 -4.26 -15.60
CA ARG A 694 10.63 -5.35 -15.42
C ARG A 694 9.38 -5.13 -16.26
N ASP A 695 8.84 -6.21 -16.83
CA ASP A 695 7.52 -6.19 -17.46
C ASP A 695 6.47 -6.69 -16.44
N PRO A 696 5.63 -5.81 -15.86
CA PRO A 696 4.64 -6.19 -14.85
C PRO A 696 3.56 -7.14 -15.40
N ARG A 697 3.43 -7.27 -16.73
CA ARG A 697 2.44 -8.13 -17.40
C ARG A 697 2.95 -9.56 -17.59
N ALA A 698 4.27 -9.76 -17.57
CA ALA A 698 4.91 -11.04 -17.84
C ALA A 698 5.36 -11.68 -16.53
N ARG A 699 4.77 -12.82 -16.20
CA ARG A 699 5.12 -13.62 -15.03
C ARG A 699 5.51 -15.01 -15.53
N ARG A 700 6.75 -15.43 -15.27
CA ARG A 700 7.30 -16.70 -15.72
C ARG A 700 7.44 -17.65 -14.55
N ARG A 701 7.09 -18.92 -14.76
CA ARG A 701 7.28 -19.96 -13.74
C ARG A 701 8.44 -20.88 -14.14
N PRO A 702 9.48 -21.01 -13.30
CA PRO A 702 10.58 -21.92 -13.59
C PRO A 702 10.13 -23.39 -13.54
N PRO A 703 10.79 -24.29 -14.30
CA PRO A 703 10.54 -25.72 -14.19
C PRO A 703 10.99 -26.25 -12.82
N VAL A 704 10.39 -27.36 -12.37
CA VAL A 704 10.55 -27.95 -11.02
C VAL A 704 12.00 -27.99 -10.50
N GLY A 705 12.97 -28.29 -11.36
CA GLY A 705 14.39 -28.36 -10.97
C GLY A 705 14.98 -27.03 -10.49
N ILE A 706 14.76 -25.96 -11.26
CA ILE A 706 15.21 -24.60 -10.92
C ILE A 706 14.24 -23.93 -9.94
N GLU A 707 12.94 -24.25 -10.01
CA GLU A 707 11.91 -23.78 -9.08
C GLU A 707 12.26 -24.12 -7.62
N ALA A 708 12.88 -25.28 -7.36
CA ALA A 708 13.33 -25.64 -6.02
C ALA A 708 14.38 -24.66 -5.42
N LEU A 709 15.17 -24.00 -6.27
CA LEU A 709 16.18 -23.01 -5.85
C LEU A 709 15.58 -21.61 -5.73
N ILE A 710 14.87 -21.17 -6.78
CA ILE A 710 14.24 -19.85 -6.86
C ILE A 710 13.11 -19.72 -5.82
N GLY A 711 12.36 -20.79 -5.59
CA GLY A 711 11.13 -20.82 -4.82
C GLY A 711 9.89 -20.57 -5.70
N PRO A 712 8.68 -20.77 -5.13
CA PRO A 712 7.43 -20.41 -5.79
C PRO A 712 7.33 -18.88 -5.81
N THR A 713 7.82 -18.25 -6.86
CA THR A 713 7.86 -16.79 -6.93
C THR A 713 7.17 -16.30 -8.18
N ASP A 714 6.27 -15.35 -7.99
CA ASP A 714 5.54 -14.67 -9.04
C ASP A 714 6.23 -13.34 -9.36
N ILE A 715 7.44 -13.44 -9.95
CA ILE A 715 8.34 -12.30 -10.21
C ILE A 715 8.10 -11.80 -11.65
N PRO A 716 7.95 -10.49 -11.87
CA PRO A 716 7.92 -9.89 -13.19
C PRO A 716 9.17 -10.22 -14.02
N ALA A 717 8.98 -10.59 -15.28
CA ALA A 717 10.07 -10.96 -16.18
C ALA A 717 11.04 -9.78 -16.41
N PRO A 718 12.35 -10.04 -16.49
CA PRO A 718 13.34 -9.01 -16.80
C PRO A 718 13.23 -8.53 -18.26
N VAL A 719 13.46 -7.24 -18.49
CA VAL A 719 13.44 -6.59 -19.80
C VAL A 719 14.88 -6.16 -20.14
N PRO A 720 15.70 -6.99 -20.78
CA PRO A 720 17.12 -6.70 -21.06
C PRO A 720 17.35 -5.71 -22.21
N GLY A 721 16.33 -5.45 -23.03
CA GLY A 721 16.44 -4.67 -24.26
C GLY A 721 16.12 -5.48 -25.52
N ILE A 722 16.26 -4.83 -26.68
CA ILE A 722 15.81 -5.34 -27.98
C ILE A 722 17.00 -6.00 -28.72
N PRO A 723 16.89 -7.29 -29.10
CA PRO A 723 17.90 -7.95 -29.90
C PRO A 723 17.93 -7.41 -31.35
N PRO A 724 19.09 -7.45 -32.03
CA PRO A 724 19.22 -6.94 -33.40
C PRO A 724 18.38 -7.76 -34.39
N LYS A 725 17.59 -7.08 -35.24
CA LYS A 725 16.75 -7.76 -36.24
C LYS A 725 17.59 -8.43 -37.33
N TYR A 726 18.68 -7.80 -37.75
CA TYR A 726 19.57 -8.29 -38.81
C TYR A 726 21.04 -8.34 -38.35
N PRO A 727 21.90 -9.18 -38.97
CA PRO A 727 23.33 -9.21 -38.69
C PRO A 727 23.98 -7.82 -38.86
N GLY A 728 24.77 -7.39 -37.88
CA GLY A 728 25.49 -6.10 -37.90
C GLY A 728 24.75 -4.91 -37.28
N GLN A 729 23.47 -5.05 -36.92
CA GLN A 729 22.78 -4.07 -36.08
C GLN A 729 23.26 -4.20 -34.63
N ALA A 730 23.43 -3.06 -33.93
CA ALA A 730 23.78 -3.05 -32.51
C ALA A 730 22.60 -3.55 -31.66
N TRP A 731 22.93 -4.20 -30.53
CA TRP A 731 21.97 -4.49 -29.47
C TRP A 731 21.49 -3.17 -28.85
N GLN A 732 20.21 -3.10 -28.53
CA GLN A 732 19.62 -1.93 -27.86
C GLN A 732 19.27 -2.31 -26.44
N ASP A 733 20.11 -1.94 -25.49
CA ASP A 733 19.85 -2.21 -24.08
C ASP A 733 18.68 -1.38 -23.55
N SER A 734 17.89 -1.98 -22.67
CA SER A 734 16.93 -1.23 -21.86
C SER A 734 17.68 -0.39 -20.83
N ARG A 735 17.10 0.74 -20.43
CA ARG A 735 17.71 1.63 -19.43
C ARG A 735 17.31 1.21 -18.01
N TYR A 736 18.31 0.95 -17.16
CA TYR A 736 18.12 0.73 -15.73
C TYR A 736 18.13 2.06 -14.99
N HIS A 737 17.14 2.28 -14.13
CA HIS A 737 17.09 3.42 -13.23
C HIS A 737 17.26 2.93 -11.79
N GLU A 738 18.22 3.55 -11.12
CA GLU A 738 18.55 3.27 -9.73
C GLU A 738 17.59 3.98 -8.76
N LEU A 739 17.07 5.14 -9.18
CA LEU A 739 16.15 6.00 -8.43
C LEU A 739 14.92 6.33 -9.28
N ARG A 740 13.79 6.54 -8.61
CA ARG A 740 12.72 7.38 -9.15
C ARG A 740 13.05 8.82 -8.78
N ALA A 741 13.55 9.60 -9.73
CA ALA A 741 13.89 11.00 -9.60
C ALA A 741 13.74 11.62 -10.99
N GLY A 742 12.75 12.50 -11.21
CA GLY A 742 12.47 12.99 -12.55
C GLY A 742 11.11 13.62 -12.70
N GLN A 743 10.78 13.99 -13.94
CA GLN A 743 9.49 14.58 -14.29
C GLN A 743 8.74 13.72 -15.30
N LEU A 744 7.43 13.65 -15.18
CA LEU A 744 6.55 12.84 -16.03
C LEU A 744 5.50 13.70 -16.71
N ALA A 745 5.23 13.42 -17.98
CA ALA A 745 4.10 13.97 -18.71
C ALA A 745 3.28 12.85 -19.33
N PHE A 746 1.96 12.84 -19.10
CA PHE A 746 1.08 11.91 -19.81
C PHE A 746 1.00 12.27 -21.29
N SER A 747 1.16 11.26 -22.14
CA SER A 747 0.93 11.36 -23.58
C SER A 747 -0.42 10.76 -23.98
N ARG A 748 -0.91 9.76 -23.24
CA ARG A 748 -2.26 9.22 -23.40
C ARG A 748 -2.85 8.82 -22.07
N LEU A 749 -4.13 9.12 -21.87
CA LEU A 749 -4.88 8.71 -20.70
C LEU A 749 -6.32 8.44 -21.14
N SER A 750 -6.84 7.25 -20.85
CA SER A 750 -8.19 6.87 -21.29
C SER A 750 -8.91 6.01 -20.26
N VAL A 751 -10.20 6.26 -20.10
CA VAL A 751 -11.12 5.44 -19.30
C VAL A 751 -11.90 4.56 -20.26
N VAL A 752 -11.75 3.24 -20.15
CA VAL A 752 -12.36 2.27 -21.06
C VAL A 752 -13.48 1.50 -20.35
N ASP A 753 -14.66 1.45 -20.95
CA ASP A 753 -15.80 0.72 -20.43
C ASP A 753 -15.74 -0.78 -20.73
N ARG A 754 -16.69 -1.53 -20.15
CA ARG A 754 -16.79 -2.98 -20.34
C ARG A 754 -17.01 -3.43 -21.80
N PHE A 755 -17.48 -2.55 -22.68
CA PHE A 755 -17.63 -2.80 -24.11
C PHE A 755 -16.46 -2.22 -24.93
N GLY A 756 -15.45 -1.64 -24.30
CA GLY A 756 -14.30 -1.03 -24.96
C GLY A 756 -14.59 0.29 -25.67
N ARG A 757 -15.69 0.98 -25.33
CA ARG A 757 -15.79 2.42 -25.58
C ARG A 757 -14.89 3.13 -24.58
N ALA A 758 -14.21 4.17 -25.01
CA ALA A 758 -13.25 4.87 -24.17
C ALA A 758 -13.41 6.38 -24.26
N VAL A 759 -13.39 7.04 -23.12
CA VAL A 759 -13.22 8.50 -23.05
C VAL A 759 -11.73 8.78 -23.01
N ASN A 760 -11.23 9.47 -24.03
CA ASN A 760 -9.83 9.88 -24.10
C ASN A 760 -9.67 11.22 -23.38
N LEU A 761 -8.94 11.24 -22.28
CA LEU A 761 -8.77 12.43 -21.43
C LEU A 761 -7.69 13.37 -21.97
N ILE A 762 -6.91 12.94 -22.96
CA ILE A 762 -5.83 13.72 -23.58
C ILE A 762 -6.05 13.75 -25.08
N GLU A 763 -6.64 14.84 -25.58
CA GLU A 763 -6.70 15.12 -27.01
C GLU A 763 -5.41 15.78 -27.50
N ASP A 764 -4.95 16.79 -26.76
CA ASP A 764 -3.66 17.47 -26.96
C ASP A 764 -2.86 17.40 -25.66
N GLU A 765 -1.72 16.73 -25.72
CA GLU A 765 -0.79 16.55 -24.59
C GLU A 765 -0.36 17.90 -23.98
N ARG A 766 -0.37 18.99 -24.75
CA ARG A 766 0.03 20.33 -24.30
C ARG A 766 -1.05 21.09 -23.52
N HIS A 767 -2.27 20.58 -23.49
CA HIS A 767 -3.39 21.23 -22.82
C HIS A 767 -3.96 20.36 -21.68
N PHE A 768 -3.34 19.22 -21.39
CA PHE A 768 -3.74 18.36 -20.29
C PHE A 768 -3.20 18.89 -18.96
N LEU A 769 -4.11 19.20 -18.04
CA LEU A 769 -3.81 19.79 -16.73
C LEU A 769 -4.30 18.86 -15.61
N PRO A 770 -3.44 17.94 -15.12
CA PRO A 770 -3.79 17.15 -13.96
C PRO A 770 -3.81 18.02 -12.70
N VAL A 771 -4.68 17.67 -11.77
CA VAL A 771 -4.66 18.23 -10.41
C VAL A 771 -3.53 17.55 -9.63
N LEU A 772 -2.63 18.35 -9.05
CA LEU A 772 -1.45 17.87 -8.33
C LEU A 772 -1.37 18.48 -6.92
N PRO A 773 -0.90 17.72 -5.92
CA PRO A 773 -0.42 18.31 -4.67
C PRO A 773 0.77 19.25 -4.91
N ASP A 774 0.92 20.29 -4.09
CA ASP A 774 2.05 21.24 -4.15
C ASP A 774 3.43 20.56 -4.16
N THR A 775 3.52 19.38 -3.53
CA THR A 775 4.75 18.59 -3.44
C THR A 775 5.21 18.00 -4.77
N MET A 776 4.30 17.86 -5.74
CA MET A 776 4.52 17.23 -7.06
C MET A 776 4.48 18.22 -8.22
N ILE A 777 4.26 19.51 -7.95
CA ILE A 777 4.38 20.57 -8.96
C ILE A 777 5.87 20.90 -9.14
N PRO A 778 6.43 20.82 -10.36
CA PRO A 778 7.82 21.17 -10.61
C PRO A 778 8.09 22.65 -10.31
N GLU A 779 9.10 22.94 -9.47
CA GLU A 779 9.61 24.31 -9.33
C GLU A 779 10.42 24.74 -10.56
N THR A 780 11.08 23.79 -11.21
CA THR A 780 11.79 24.02 -12.48
C THR A 780 11.41 22.93 -13.48
N PRO A 781 10.62 23.24 -14.52
CA PRO A 781 10.21 22.23 -15.49
C PRO A 781 11.37 21.82 -16.42
N VAL A 782 11.39 20.56 -16.85
CA VAL A 782 12.34 20.07 -17.88
C VAL A 782 12.03 20.62 -19.28
N ASP A 783 10.81 21.11 -19.49
CA ASP A 783 10.34 21.73 -20.73
C ASP A 783 9.47 22.95 -20.38
N ASP A 784 9.84 24.12 -20.90
CA ASP A 784 9.08 25.36 -20.70
C ASP A 784 7.76 25.39 -21.50
N ILE A 785 7.58 24.46 -22.44
CA ILE A 785 6.35 24.34 -23.24
C ILE A 785 5.36 23.45 -22.50
N ALA A 786 4.19 24.02 -22.14
CA ALA A 786 3.14 23.32 -21.40
C ALA A 786 3.68 22.68 -20.11
N SER A 787 4.41 23.48 -19.32
CA SER A 787 5.05 23.03 -18.08
C SER A 787 4.05 22.63 -16.98
N ASP A 788 2.82 23.10 -17.09
CA ASP A 788 1.67 22.79 -16.24
C ASP A 788 1.16 21.35 -16.35
N ARG A 789 1.59 20.60 -17.38
CA ARG A 789 1.33 19.15 -17.50
C ARG A 789 2.34 18.28 -16.76
N LEU A 790 3.47 18.85 -16.33
CA LEU A 790 4.61 18.09 -15.79
C LEU A 790 4.38 17.76 -14.32
N ILE A 791 4.74 16.52 -13.96
CA ILE A 791 4.62 15.98 -12.62
C ILE A 791 6.01 15.67 -12.10
N GLU A 792 6.43 16.30 -11.00
CA GLU A 792 7.74 16.08 -10.39
C GLU A 792 7.71 14.93 -9.36
N PHE A 793 8.65 14.01 -9.52
CA PHE A 793 8.96 12.98 -8.54
C PHE A 793 10.32 13.26 -7.93
N GLY A 794 10.33 13.62 -6.64
CA GLY A 794 11.54 13.70 -5.85
C GLY A 794 12.27 12.34 -5.76
N PRO A 795 13.57 12.32 -5.42
CA PRO A 795 14.34 11.09 -5.34
C PRO A 795 13.72 10.08 -4.38
N ARG A 796 13.51 8.86 -4.87
CA ARG A 796 13.04 7.70 -4.11
C ARG A 796 13.83 6.47 -4.50
N LEU A 797 14.21 5.67 -3.51
CA LEU A 797 14.89 4.39 -3.72
C LEU A 797 13.92 3.37 -4.33
N LEU A 798 14.30 2.77 -5.46
CA LEU A 798 13.51 1.73 -6.13
C LEU A 798 13.72 0.33 -5.51
N GLN A 799 14.71 0.20 -4.63
CA GLN A 799 14.92 -0.95 -3.77
C GLN A 799 14.44 -0.62 -2.35
N PRO A 800 13.74 -1.53 -1.65
CA PRO A 800 13.33 -1.27 -0.27
C PRO A 800 14.53 -0.97 0.63
N ALA A 801 14.39 0.01 1.52
CA ALA A 801 15.46 0.49 2.39
C ALA A 801 14.91 0.99 3.74
N ARG A 802 15.76 1.17 4.75
CA ARG A 802 15.38 1.78 6.03
C ARG A 802 16.46 2.73 6.53
N LEU A 803 16.02 3.80 7.18
CA LEU A 803 16.87 4.64 8.00
C LEU A 803 16.98 3.98 9.37
N ARG A 804 18.18 3.51 9.72
CA ARG A 804 18.47 3.02 11.06
C ARG A 804 18.73 4.21 11.97
N PHE A 805 17.77 4.50 12.84
CA PHE A 805 17.94 5.46 13.92
C PHE A 805 17.94 4.71 15.26
N ASP A 806 19.09 4.16 15.61
CA ASP A 806 19.23 3.23 16.73
C ASP A 806 19.95 3.88 17.91
N PHE A 807 19.67 3.37 19.11
CA PHE A 807 20.44 3.65 20.30
C PHE A 807 21.72 2.81 20.36
N LEU A 808 22.81 3.42 20.85
CA LEU A 808 24.07 2.74 21.15
C LEU A 808 24.35 2.76 22.65
N ALA A 809 25.18 1.83 23.12
CA ALA A 809 25.70 1.81 24.48
C ALA A 809 26.54 3.07 24.76
N SER A 810 26.30 3.72 25.90
CA SER A 810 26.93 5.00 26.26
C SER A 810 28.43 4.95 26.51
N ASP A 811 29.01 3.75 26.71
CA ASP A 811 30.40 3.54 27.11
C ASP A 811 31.28 2.96 25.99
N ARG A 812 30.69 2.27 25.02
CA ARG A 812 31.43 1.51 23.99
C ARG A 812 30.87 1.60 22.58
N ASP A 813 29.82 2.41 22.36
CA ASP A 813 29.23 2.70 21.05
C ASP A 813 28.75 1.45 20.27
N GLU A 814 28.39 0.38 20.99
CA GLU A 814 27.82 -0.85 20.42
C GLU A 814 26.28 -0.82 20.46
N ASP A 815 25.61 -1.51 19.53
CA ASP A 815 24.14 -1.58 19.48
C ASP A 815 23.57 -2.20 20.77
N ILE A 816 22.63 -1.50 21.42
CA ILE A 816 22.07 -1.91 22.71
C ILE A 816 21.35 -3.26 22.65
N ALA A 817 20.82 -3.65 21.49
CA ALA A 817 20.08 -4.90 21.33
C ALA A 817 20.97 -6.15 21.43
N VAL A 818 22.26 -6.01 21.12
CA VAL A 818 23.26 -7.11 21.15
C VAL A 818 24.30 -6.94 22.26
N THR A 819 24.13 -5.94 23.11
CA THR A 819 25.08 -5.53 24.14
C THR A 819 24.47 -5.80 25.53
N PRO A 820 24.91 -6.84 26.24
CA PRO A 820 24.33 -7.17 27.55
C PRO A 820 24.48 -6.02 28.55
N GLY A 821 23.36 -5.57 29.12
CA GLY A 821 23.35 -4.53 30.15
C GLY A 821 23.69 -3.12 29.65
N ALA A 822 23.65 -2.90 28.32
CA ALA A 822 23.83 -1.58 27.72
C ALA A 822 22.82 -0.57 28.27
N ASN A 823 23.25 0.69 28.39
CA ASN A 823 22.36 1.81 28.60
C ASN A 823 22.69 2.88 27.56
N PRO A 824 21.69 3.39 26.81
CA PRO A 824 21.95 4.46 25.85
C PRO A 824 22.07 5.84 26.47
N VAL A 825 21.65 6.01 27.72
CA VAL A 825 21.78 7.27 28.46
C VAL A 825 23.21 7.42 28.95
N CYS A 826 23.92 8.43 28.47
CA CYS A 826 25.26 8.83 28.92
C CYS A 826 25.21 9.53 30.27
N ALA A 827 24.23 10.41 30.45
CA ALA A 827 23.97 11.14 31.70
C ALA A 827 22.60 11.79 31.66
N TRP A 828 22.14 12.21 32.83
CA TRP A 828 21.00 13.09 32.94
C TRP A 828 21.44 14.47 33.36
N LEU A 829 20.89 15.50 32.72
CA LEU A 829 21.19 16.88 32.97
C LEU A 829 19.95 17.59 33.53
N LEU A 830 20.16 18.46 34.50
CA LEU A 830 19.10 19.26 35.10
C LEU A 830 19.54 20.72 35.18
N ASN A 831 18.79 21.60 34.53
CA ASN A 831 18.97 23.04 34.66
C ASN A 831 18.36 23.52 35.99
N ASN A 832 19.16 23.58 37.04
CA ASN A 832 18.74 24.12 38.32
C ASN A 832 18.56 25.64 38.20
N ARG A 833 17.30 26.07 38.03
CA ARG A 833 16.93 27.48 37.87
C ARG A 833 17.21 28.32 39.11
N PHE A 834 17.22 27.70 40.30
CA PHE A 834 17.44 28.37 41.58
C PHE A 834 18.92 28.75 41.77
N ASP A 835 19.82 27.78 41.69
CA ASP A 835 21.27 28.00 41.91
C ASP A 835 22.02 28.46 40.66
N ARG A 836 21.32 28.54 39.53
CA ARG A 836 21.88 28.85 38.21
C ARG A 836 23.00 27.88 37.79
N THR A 837 22.81 26.60 38.09
CA THR A 837 23.77 25.53 37.79
C THR A 837 23.22 24.54 36.76
N LEU A 838 24.13 23.75 36.16
CA LEU A 838 23.78 22.59 35.35
C LEU A 838 24.20 21.34 36.12
N ALA A 839 23.24 20.68 36.76
CA ALA A 839 23.46 19.45 37.52
C ALA A 839 23.52 18.24 36.60
N CYS A 840 24.34 17.26 36.96
CA CYS A 840 24.61 16.04 36.21
C CYS A 840 24.46 14.80 37.10
N PHE A 841 23.78 13.79 36.57
CA PHE A 841 23.53 12.50 37.22
C PHE A 841 23.96 11.35 36.30
N ASP A 842 24.31 10.21 36.92
CA ASP A 842 24.68 8.98 36.21
C ASP A 842 23.48 8.38 35.46
N PRO A 843 23.69 7.42 34.54
CA PRO A 843 22.60 6.78 33.80
C PRO A 843 21.52 6.12 34.67
N ALA A 844 21.81 5.84 35.95
CA ALA A 844 20.90 5.25 36.92
C ALA A 844 20.23 6.29 37.84
N GLY A 845 20.43 7.59 37.59
CA GLY A 845 19.84 8.71 38.33
C GLY A 845 20.59 9.13 39.59
N ARG A 846 21.83 8.66 39.84
CA ARG A 846 22.63 9.05 41.01
C ARG A 846 23.37 10.36 40.76
N ALA A 847 23.44 11.21 41.79
CA ALA A 847 24.09 12.51 41.69
C ALA A 847 25.61 12.40 41.45
N LEU A 848 26.12 13.12 40.45
CA LEU A 848 27.55 13.19 40.13
C LEU A 848 28.14 14.56 40.52
N GLY A 849 27.56 15.64 40.03
CA GLY A 849 28.07 16.99 40.29
C GLY A 849 27.34 18.04 39.47
N GLU A 850 27.80 19.28 39.55
CA GLU A 850 27.22 20.39 38.81
C GLU A 850 28.29 21.34 38.26
N LEU A 851 28.01 21.93 37.09
CA LEU A 851 28.75 23.06 36.57
C LEU A 851 28.13 24.36 37.09
N ARG A 852 28.99 25.24 37.61
CA ARG A 852 28.57 26.55 38.11
C ARG A 852 29.60 27.62 37.84
N ASP A 853 29.13 28.85 37.75
CA ASP A 853 29.98 30.04 37.75
C ASP A 853 30.53 30.30 39.17
N VAL A 854 31.84 30.52 39.25
CA VAL A 854 32.58 30.84 40.47
C VAL A 854 33.52 32.01 40.24
N LEU A 855 33.78 32.75 41.30
CA LEU A 855 34.83 33.76 41.31
C LEU A 855 36.16 33.09 41.69
N ALA A 856 37.12 33.08 40.78
CA ALA A 856 38.46 32.60 41.08
C ALA A 856 39.20 33.60 42.00
N PRO A 857 40.27 33.19 42.72
CA PRO A 857 41.01 34.07 43.65
C PRO A 857 41.61 35.34 43.02
N ASN A 858 41.64 35.40 41.69
CA ASN A 858 42.13 36.53 40.90
C ASN A 858 40.98 37.45 40.40
N ASP A 859 39.79 37.34 40.99
CA ASP A 859 38.54 38.03 40.59
C ASP A 859 38.05 37.75 39.15
N SER A 860 38.59 36.74 38.47
CA SER A 860 38.03 36.28 37.18
C SER A 860 36.87 35.31 37.39
N ARG A 861 35.80 35.46 36.61
CA ARG A 861 34.70 34.48 36.58
C ARG A 861 35.15 33.26 35.79
N ALA A 862 34.95 32.09 36.36
CA ALA A 862 35.28 30.81 35.74
C ALA A 862 34.17 29.79 36.01
N VAL A 863 34.05 28.79 35.14
CA VAL A 863 33.14 27.67 35.39
C VAL A 863 33.90 26.57 36.13
N ALA A 864 33.38 26.15 37.27
CA ALA A 864 33.95 25.07 38.07
C ALA A 864 32.96 23.91 38.23
N TRP A 865 33.52 22.70 38.32
CA TRP A 865 32.79 21.50 38.73
C TRP A 865 32.71 21.44 40.25
N VAL A 866 31.53 21.15 40.79
CA VAL A 866 31.36 20.89 42.22
C VAL A 866 30.62 19.57 42.43
N PRO A 867 31.15 18.63 43.24
CA PRO A 867 30.45 17.38 43.53
C PRO A 867 29.11 17.65 44.22
N LEU A 868 28.07 16.93 43.81
CA LEU A 868 26.77 16.94 44.49
C LEU A 868 26.82 16.06 45.75
N PRO A 869 25.90 16.25 46.72
CA PRO A 869 25.81 15.39 47.90
C PRO A 869 25.75 13.90 47.55
N GLY A 870 26.59 13.11 48.20
CA GLY A 870 26.68 11.65 47.98
C GLY A 870 27.45 11.22 46.73
N SER A 871 28.00 12.14 45.94
CA SER A 871 28.81 11.80 44.77
C SER A 871 30.19 11.24 45.14
N HIS A 872 30.63 10.24 44.38
CA HIS A 872 32.00 9.71 44.40
C HIS A 872 32.93 10.44 43.43
N ILE A 873 32.40 11.32 42.58
CA ILE A 873 33.12 12.08 41.56
C ILE A 873 33.43 13.47 42.12
N ARG A 874 34.67 13.66 42.57
CA ARG A 874 35.17 14.92 43.15
C ARG A 874 35.67 15.89 42.09
N GLU A 875 36.29 15.37 41.04
CA GLU A 875 36.84 16.14 39.91
C GLU A 875 36.17 15.70 38.61
N LEU A 876 35.99 16.63 37.66
CA LEU A 876 35.29 16.36 36.40
C LEU A 876 36.05 15.32 35.57
N GLU A 877 37.38 15.38 35.60
CA GLU A 877 38.30 14.51 34.88
C GLU A 877 38.12 13.02 35.21
N GLN A 878 37.59 12.69 36.40
CA GLN A 878 37.28 11.32 36.78
C GLN A 878 36.17 10.70 35.92
N LEU A 879 35.33 11.53 35.28
CA LEU A 879 34.31 11.04 34.34
C LEU A 879 34.90 10.56 33.01
N ARG A 880 36.13 10.96 32.66
CA ARG A 880 36.72 10.64 31.35
C ARG A 880 36.74 9.15 31.06
N ASP A 881 37.06 8.34 32.08
CA ASP A 881 37.21 6.89 31.94
C ASP A 881 35.91 6.12 32.24
N ILE A 882 34.90 6.79 32.82
CA ILE A 882 33.64 6.15 33.28
C ILE A 882 32.48 6.50 32.35
N LEU A 883 32.36 7.78 31.98
CA LEU A 883 31.30 8.36 31.15
C LEU A 883 31.95 9.34 30.14
N PRO A 884 32.66 8.84 29.12
CA PRO A 884 33.51 9.66 28.25
C PRO A 884 32.74 10.74 27.51
N HIS A 885 31.55 10.41 26.99
CA HIS A 885 30.67 11.36 26.30
C HIS A 885 30.15 12.46 27.23
N THR A 886 29.82 12.10 28.47
CA THR A 886 29.40 13.05 29.51
C THR A 886 30.54 13.99 29.90
N TYR A 887 31.75 13.44 30.09
CA TYR A 887 32.94 14.23 30.34
C TYR A 887 33.19 15.24 29.22
N ALA A 888 33.24 14.78 27.97
CA ALA A 888 33.53 15.63 26.82
C ALA A 888 32.50 16.75 26.65
N PHE A 889 31.20 16.45 26.83
CA PHE A 889 30.14 17.44 26.78
C PHE A 889 30.27 18.52 27.86
N LEU A 890 30.46 18.11 29.12
CA LEU A 890 30.57 19.05 30.24
C LEU A 890 31.88 19.86 30.21
N ASP A 891 32.99 19.24 29.80
CA ASP A 891 34.29 19.90 29.70
C ASP A 891 34.31 20.94 28.56
N ALA A 892 33.60 20.69 27.46
CA ALA A 892 33.40 21.65 26.38
C ALA A 892 32.70 22.93 26.86
N ILE A 893 31.71 22.80 27.75
CA ILE A 893 31.00 23.94 28.35
C ILE A 893 31.91 24.65 29.37
N ARG A 894 32.54 23.88 30.27
CA ARG A 894 33.41 24.40 31.33
C ARG A 894 34.57 25.23 30.80
N SER A 895 35.26 24.71 29.77
CA SER A 895 36.45 25.34 29.19
C SER A 895 36.17 26.67 28.47
N ARG A 896 34.92 26.89 28.03
CA ARG A 896 34.51 28.11 27.31
C ARG A 896 34.00 29.23 28.22
N GLY A 897 33.78 28.93 29.50
CA GLY A 897 33.50 29.94 30.52
C GLY A 897 32.02 30.27 30.75
N PRO A 898 31.74 31.28 31.60
CA PRO A 898 30.42 31.50 32.19
C PRO A 898 29.33 31.88 31.19
N ASP A 899 29.66 32.61 30.13
CA ASP A 899 28.67 33.06 29.15
C ASP A 899 28.12 31.89 28.33
N VAL A 900 28.98 30.95 27.93
CA VAL A 900 28.57 29.70 27.27
C VAL A 900 27.71 28.84 28.19
N LEU A 901 28.08 28.69 29.47
CA LEU A 901 27.23 27.97 30.44
C LEU A 901 25.84 28.63 30.58
N ALA A 902 25.79 29.95 30.66
CA ALA A 902 24.52 30.69 30.73
C ALA A 902 23.68 30.50 29.46
N SER A 903 24.32 30.55 28.29
CA SER A 903 23.68 30.39 26.98
C SER A 903 23.14 28.97 26.76
N VAL A 904 23.90 27.92 27.11
CA VAL A 904 23.44 26.52 27.09
C VAL A 904 22.21 26.36 27.97
N ARG A 905 22.27 26.85 29.22
CA ARG A 905 21.15 26.74 30.16
C ARG A 905 19.90 27.47 29.67
N ALA A 906 20.05 28.68 29.11
CA ALA A 906 18.94 29.44 28.55
C ALA A 906 18.33 28.74 27.32
N THR A 907 19.16 28.18 26.44
CA THR A 907 18.71 27.48 25.23
C THR A 907 17.99 26.17 25.58
N VAL A 908 18.51 25.38 26.53
CA VAL A 908 17.83 24.17 27.04
C VAL A 908 16.46 24.51 27.64
N ASP A 909 16.39 25.59 28.43
CA ASP A 909 15.14 26.02 29.06
C ASP A 909 14.08 26.46 28.03
N ALA A 910 14.51 27.21 27.01
CA ALA A 910 13.64 27.64 25.92
C ALA A 910 13.17 26.47 25.06
N ALA A 911 14.06 25.52 24.73
CA ALA A 911 13.69 24.31 24.00
C ALA A 911 12.66 23.49 24.77
N LEU A 912 12.90 23.23 26.06
CA LEU A 912 11.94 22.50 26.91
C LEU A 912 10.60 23.23 27.10
N THR A 913 10.53 24.54 26.88
CA THR A 913 9.25 25.28 26.89
C THR A 913 8.46 25.07 25.60
N MET A 914 9.14 24.83 24.47
CA MET A 914 8.51 24.48 23.19
C MET A 914 8.12 23.00 23.15
N ILE A 915 8.95 22.12 23.71
CA ILE A 915 8.70 20.68 23.75
C ILE A 915 7.67 20.35 24.82
N ASP A 916 6.54 19.76 24.44
CA ASP A 916 5.44 19.40 25.33
C ASP A 916 5.07 20.56 26.29
N PRO A 917 4.44 21.63 25.78
CA PRO A 917 4.18 22.86 26.53
C PRO A 917 3.19 22.66 27.68
N ASP A 918 2.32 21.65 27.58
CA ASP A 918 1.36 21.28 28.64
C ASP A 918 2.06 20.70 29.87
N GLY A 919 3.25 20.10 29.68
CA GLY A 919 4.12 19.63 30.75
C GLY A 919 3.56 18.44 31.55
N PRO A 920 4.27 17.98 32.59
CA PRO A 920 3.78 16.91 33.45
C PRO A 920 2.58 17.38 34.30
N ALA A 921 1.67 16.46 34.65
CA ALA A 921 0.47 16.75 35.45
C ALA A 921 0.75 17.43 36.82
N ASP A 922 1.96 17.29 37.38
CA ASP A 922 2.43 17.97 38.60
C ASP A 922 3.35 19.17 38.28
N ALA A 923 2.75 20.31 37.91
CA ALA A 923 3.46 21.50 37.39
C ALA A 923 4.32 22.28 38.42
N GLY A 924 4.03 22.17 39.73
CA GLY A 924 4.57 23.08 40.75
C GLY A 924 6.07 22.95 41.05
N LEU A 925 6.58 21.72 41.13
CA LEU A 925 7.99 21.43 41.42
C LEU A 925 8.87 21.49 40.15
N GLY A 926 8.34 21.06 39.00
CA GLY A 926 9.05 21.13 37.70
C GLY A 926 9.34 22.57 37.26
N PHE A 927 8.49 23.53 37.62
CA PHE A 927 8.74 24.96 37.34
C PHE A 927 9.97 25.51 38.08
N LEU A 928 10.21 25.08 39.32
CA LEU A 928 11.32 25.53 40.16
C LEU A 928 12.62 24.74 39.93
N LEU A 929 12.50 23.42 39.73
CA LEU A 929 13.62 22.49 39.61
C LEU A 929 14.23 22.42 38.20
N GLY A 930 13.45 22.82 37.18
CA GLY A 930 13.74 22.50 35.78
C GLY A 930 13.29 21.07 35.43
N ARG A 931 13.16 20.78 34.13
CA ARG A 931 12.85 19.43 33.61
C ARG A 931 14.17 18.66 33.37
N PRO A 932 14.31 17.40 33.83
CA PRO A 932 15.48 16.57 33.50
C PRO A 932 15.53 16.29 32.00
N SER A 933 16.70 16.51 31.40
CA SER A 933 17.00 16.12 30.02
C SER A 933 17.99 14.95 30.01
N ALA A 934 17.85 14.07 29.03
CA ALA A 934 18.72 12.91 28.85
C ALA A 934 19.79 13.24 27.81
N LEU A 935 21.05 12.93 28.11
CA LEU A 935 22.13 12.85 27.14
C LEU A 935 22.21 11.40 26.68
N VAL A 936 21.96 11.12 25.40
CA VAL A 936 21.86 9.75 24.87
C VAL A 936 22.78 9.54 23.67
N ARG A 937 23.22 8.30 23.46
CA ARG A 937 24.05 7.91 22.31
C ARG A 937 23.23 7.20 21.24
N THR A 938 23.36 7.65 20.00
CA THR A 938 22.62 7.12 18.84
C THR A 938 23.50 6.93 17.62
N ARG A 939 22.99 6.16 16.65
CA ARG A 939 23.57 5.97 15.32
C ARG A 939 22.52 6.23 14.24
N LEU A 940 22.94 6.89 13.17
CA LEU A 940 22.21 7.04 11.92
C LEU A 940 22.92 6.24 10.82
N ASP A 941 22.18 5.39 10.12
CA ASP A 941 22.70 4.57 9.02
C ASP A 941 21.59 4.29 7.99
N LEU A 942 21.97 3.97 6.74
CA LEU A 942 21.04 3.67 5.66
C LEU A 942 21.23 2.23 5.18
N GLU A 943 20.21 1.39 5.37
CA GLU A 943 20.30 -0.04 5.05
C GLU A 943 19.34 -0.41 3.91
N LEU A 944 19.84 -1.13 2.89
CA LEU A 944 19.02 -1.72 1.83
C LEU A 944 18.50 -3.11 2.21
N LEU A 945 17.33 -3.49 1.71
CA LEU A 945 16.81 -4.85 1.82
C LEU A 945 17.57 -5.77 0.86
N GLY A 946 18.68 -6.33 1.34
CA GLY A 946 19.54 -7.25 0.57
C GLY A 946 20.59 -6.53 -0.29
N PRO A 947 21.29 -7.28 -1.16
CA PRO A 947 22.31 -6.74 -2.06
C PRO A 947 21.74 -5.65 -2.99
N VAL A 948 22.59 -4.69 -3.38
CA VAL A 948 22.19 -3.64 -4.31
C VAL A 948 21.78 -4.24 -5.67
N ARG A 949 20.64 -3.79 -6.20
CA ARG A 949 20.13 -4.24 -7.50
C ARG A 949 20.92 -3.64 -8.65
N THR A 950 21.06 -4.43 -9.71
CA THR A 950 21.84 -4.09 -10.90
C THR A 950 21.01 -4.25 -12.17
N THR A 951 21.53 -3.71 -13.27
CA THR A 951 20.93 -3.81 -14.61
C THR A 951 20.85 -5.26 -15.10
N VAL A 952 19.79 -5.57 -15.84
CA VAL A 952 19.60 -6.83 -16.59
C VAL A 952 19.83 -6.65 -18.10
N ALA A 953 20.38 -5.52 -18.53
CA ALA A 953 20.64 -5.21 -19.93
C ALA A 953 21.46 -6.30 -20.66
N TRP A 954 21.26 -6.52 -21.96
CA TRP A 954 21.95 -7.60 -22.67
C TRP A 954 23.47 -7.50 -22.64
N THR A 955 24.04 -6.30 -22.79
CA THR A 955 25.50 -6.13 -22.82
C THR A 955 26.17 -6.10 -21.43
N GLN A 956 25.38 -5.95 -20.37
CA GLN A 956 25.86 -5.77 -18.99
C GLN A 956 25.29 -6.79 -18.00
N GLY A 957 24.31 -7.59 -18.41
CA GLY A 957 23.52 -8.40 -17.50
C GLY A 957 24.30 -9.54 -16.85
N ALA A 958 25.31 -10.09 -17.54
CA ALA A 958 26.19 -11.12 -16.97
C ALA A 958 27.16 -10.54 -15.92
N ASP A 959 27.80 -9.40 -16.24
CA ASP A 959 28.74 -8.68 -15.36
C ASP A 959 28.37 -7.18 -15.31
N PRO A 960 27.44 -6.79 -14.42
CA PRO A 960 26.90 -5.44 -14.41
C PRO A 960 27.89 -4.44 -13.78
N PRO A 961 27.94 -3.19 -14.28
CA PRO A 961 28.75 -2.15 -13.66
C PRO A 961 28.30 -1.86 -12.21
N PRO A 962 29.21 -1.41 -11.32
CA PRO A 962 28.85 -1.03 -9.97
C PRO A 962 27.80 0.08 -9.96
N PRO A 963 26.69 -0.05 -9.20
CA PRO A 963 25.67 0.98 -9.10
C PRO A 963 26.13 2.18 -8.26
N HIS A 964 25.49 3.33 -8.47
CA HIS A 964 25.81 4.59 -7.82
C HIS A 964 25.05 4.81 -6.50
N VAL A 965 23.87 4.20 -6.30
CA VAL A 965 23.05 4.35 -5.06
C VAL A 965 23.90 4.22 -3.80
N PRO A 966 24.85 3.27 -3.68
CA PRO A 966 25.60 3.13 -2.44
C PRO A 966 26.47 4.33 -2.09
N SER A 967 26.92 5.11 -3.07
CA SER A 967 27.77 6.30 -2.85
C SER A 967 26.99 7.61 -2.74
N TYR A 968 25.68 7.62 -3.01
CA TYR A 968 24.86 8.82 -2.85
C TYR A 968 24.73 9.23 -1.39
N GLU A 969 25.06 10.48 -1.11
CA GLU A 969 24.89 11.11 0.19
C GLU A 969 23.50 11.74 0.31
N TRP A 970 22.77 11.34 1.35
CA TRP A 970 21.41 11.77 1.65
C TRP A 970 21.41 12.59 2.94
N PHE A 971 20.92 13.81 2.88
CA PHE A 971 20.86 14.67 4.06
C PHE A 971 19.89 14.11 5.10
N VAL A 972 20.27 14.26 6.36
CA VAL A 972 19.42 13.90 7.50
C VAL A 972 19.22 15.15 8.35
N ARG A 973 17.97 15.62 8.44
CA ARG A 973 17.58 16.62 9.42
C ARG A 973 17.12 15.92 10.69
N LEU A 974 17.84 16.15 11.79
CA LEU A 974 17.43 15.70 13.12
C LEU A 974 16.61 16.78 13.82
N GLY A 975 15.46 16.40 14.33
CA GLY A 975 14.53 17.27 15.03
C GLY A 975 13.72 18.18 14.12
N GLU A 976 12.53 18.55 14.58
CA GLU A 976 11.66 19.53 13.94
C GLU A 976 11.20 20.56 14.98
N PRO A 977 11.79 21.76 15.02
CA PRO A 977 11.50 22.73 16.09
C PRO A 977 10.09 23.31 16.07
N ALA A 978 9.37 23.20 14.95
CA ALA A 978 7.96 23.57 14.92
C ALA A 978 7.06 22.54 15.60
N ARG A 979 7.55 21.36 15.96
CA ARG A 979 6.77 20.28 16.58
C ARG A 979 6.93 20.27 18.10
N THR A 980 5.81 20.36 18.80
CA THR A 980 5.76 20.18 20.26
C THR A 980 6.05 18.75 20.71
N ASP A 981 5.91 17.75 19.82
CA ASP A 981 6.14 16.33 20.09
C ASP A 981 7.53 15.83 19.62
N ASP A 982 8.46 16.73 19.30
CA ASP A 982 9.86 16.38 19.04
C ASP A 982 10.75 16.67 20.27
N GLY A 983 11.44 15.66 20.78
CA GLY A 983 12.24 15.75 21.99
C GLY A 983 13.62 16.35 21.82
N LEU A 984 14.06 16.70 20.60
CA LEU A 984 15.43 17.16 20.40
C LEU A 984 15.66 18.56 20.97
N ILE A 985 16.65 18.67 21.87
CA ILE A 985 17.15 19.96 22.37
C ILE A 985 18.42 20.35 21.63
N GLY A 986 19.33 19.39 21.47
CA GLY A 986 20.53 19.56 20.67
C GLY A 986 21.28 18.25 20.42
N VAL A 987 22.29 18.31 19.55
CA VAL A 987 23.05 17.16 19.08
C VAL A 987 24.53 17.50 18.87
N VAL A 988 25.38 16.55 19.23
CA VAL A 988 26.80 16.51 18.87
C VAL A 988 26.99 15.39 17.85
N PHE A 989 27.52 15.71 16.68
CA PHE A 989 27.77 14.75 15.61
C PHE A 989 29.22 14.26 15.62
N ASN A 990 29.44 12.97 15.39
CA ASN A 990 30.76 12.33 15.23
C ASN A 990 31.77 12.71 16.33
N ASP A 991 31.29 12.81 17.57
CA ASP A 991 32.07 13.17 18.76
C ASP A 991 32.77 14.55 18.69
N ASP A 992 32.30 15.44 17.81
CA ASP A 992 32.76 16.83 17.76
C ASP A 992 32.09 17.68 18.85
N TYR A 993 32.49 17.47 20.11
CA TYR A 993 32.04 18.25 21.26
C TYR A 993 32.50 19.72 21.22
N THR A 994 33.17 20.18 20.14
CA THR A 994 33.52 21.60 19.99
C THR A 994 32.33 22.46 19.59
N HIS A 995 31.24 21.84 19.11
CA HIS A 995 29.98 22.47 18.75
C HIS A 995 28.79 21.68 19.31
N LEU A 996 27.73 22.38 19.67
CA LEU A 996 26.43 21.79 19.98
C LEU A 996 25.42 22.33 18.97
N HIS A 997 24.89 21.44 18.14
CA HIS A 997 23.85 21.79 17.19
C HIS A 997 22.51 21.84 17.92
N THR A 998 21.80 22.96 17.90
CA THR A 998 20.57 23.17 18.69
C THR A 998 19.33 23.11 17.81
N ALA A 999 18.26 22.49 18.29
CA ALA A 999 16.99 22.42 17.54
C ALA A 999 16.36 23.81 17.36
N ILE A 1000 16.54 24.70 18.33
CA ILE A 1000 16.09 26.08 18.28
C ILE A 1000 17.24 27.06 18.08
N ASN A 1001 16.91 28.31 17.76
CA ASN A 1001 17.89 29.40 17.75
C ASN A 1001 18.48 29.59 19.16
N PRO A 1002 19.82 29.60 19.32
CA PRO A 1002 20.46 29.72 20.62
C PRO A 1002 20.26 31.12 21.22
N ILE A 1003 20.24 31.18 22.57
CA ILE A 1003 19.99 32.41 23.33
C ILE A 1003 21.26 32.85 24.06
N GLY A 1004 21.61 34.14 23.98
CA GLY A 1004 22.73 34.74 24.72
C GLY A 1004 24.07 34.66 23.99
N GLU A 1005 25.17 34.97 24.70
CA GLU A 1005 26.53 34.93 24.13
C GLU A 1005 27.13 33.53 24.24
N HIS A 1006 27.37 32.88 23.10
CA HIS A 1006 27.89 31.50 23.04
C HIS A 1006 29.21 31.33 22.27
N GLY A 1007 29.81 32.42 21.77
CA GLY A 1007 31.12 32.36 21.09
C GLY A 1007 31.21 31.39 19.91
N GLY A 1008 30.09 31.08 19.25
CA GLY A 1008 30.02 30.10 18.16
C GLY A 1008 29.96 28.62 18.57
N TYR A 1009 29.84 28.32 19.88
CA TYR A 1009 29.66 26.96 20.39
C TYR A 1009 28.30 26.37 19.99
N LEU A 1010 27.22 27.08 20.27
CA LEU A 1010 25.86 26.70 19.86
C LEU A 1010 25.63 27.07 18.39
N ARG A 1011 25.11 26.12 17.61
CA ARG A 1011 24.80 26.28 16.18
C ARG A 1011 23.38 25.80 15.90
N PRO A 1012 22.45 26.64 15.44
CA PRO A 1012 21.11 26.14 15.12
C PRO A 1012 21.18 25.13 13.96
N ILE A 1013 20.37 24.08 14.04
CA ILE A 1013 20.10 23.18 12.91
C ILE A 1013 19.25 23.97 11.91
N PRO A 1014 19.63 24.08 10.63
CA PRO A 1014 18.81 24.75 9.64
C PRO A 1014 17.42 24.12 9.55
N ILE A 1015 16.39 24.97 9.68
CA ILE A 1015 14.99 24.58 9.45
C ILE A 1015 14.72 24.55 7.94
N ASP A 1016 15.24 25.57 7.26
CA ASP A 1016 15.18 25.72 5.81
C ASP A 1016 16.61 25.58 5.25
N GLY A 1017 16.78 24.67 4.31
CA GLY A 1017 18.04 24.37 3.64
C GLY A 1017 18.77 23.13 4.15
N GLU A 1018 20.00 22.98 3.68
CA GLU A 1018 20.75 21.72 3.82
C GLU A 1018 21.37 21.58 5.22
N PRO A 1019 21.06 20.51 5.97
CA PRO A 1019 21.68 20.24 7.26
C PRO A 1019 23.14 19.82 7.07
N SER A 1020 23.93 19.88 8.14
CA SER A 1020 25.36 19.57 8.09
C SER A 1020 25.70 18.08 7.97
N ILE A 1021 24.71 17.19 7.96
CA ILE A 1021 24.90 15.74 8.05
C ILE A 1021 24.20 15.03 6.90
N ALA A 1022 24.92 14.10 6.30
CA ALA A 1022 24.40 13.16 5.32
C ALA A 1022 24.80 11.73 5.66
N VAL A 1023 24.01 10.77 5.17
CA VAL A 1023 24.26 9.32 5.27
C VAL A 1023 24.26 8.71 3.88
N SER A 1024 24.97 7.60 3.69
CA SER A 1024 24.98 6.83 2.45
C SER A 1024 25.06 5.34 2.78
N VAL A 1025 24.64 4.47 1.85
CA VAL A 1025 24.60 3.01 2.10
C VAL A 1025 26.01 2.42 2.23
N ALA A 1026 26.98 2.92 1.45
CA ALA A 1026 28.38 2.49 1.54
C ALA A 1026 29.21 3.30 2.55
N GLY A 1027 28.64 4.38 3.08
CA GLY A 1027 29.30 5.25 4.05
C GLY A 1027 29.41 4.63 5.43
N ALA A 1028 30.26 5.22 6.27
CA ALA A 1028 30.26 4.88 7.69
C ALA A 1028 29.00 5.46 8.36
N PRO A 1029 28.39 4.73 9.31
CA PRO A 1029 27.29 5.27 10.09
C PRO A 1029 27.71 6.55 10.83
N VAL A 1030 26.77 7.49 10.95
CA VAL A 1030 26.98 8.73 11.71
C VAL A 1030 26.63 8.47 13.17
N THR A 1031 27.58 8.66 14.07
CA THR A 1031 27.32 8.61 15.51
C THR A 1031 26.89 9.99 16.00
N ALA A 1032 25.94 10.01 16.92
CA ALA A 1032 25.42 11.25 17.48
C ALA A 1032 25.18 11.11 18.98
N THR A 1033 25.50 12.16 19.73
CA THR A 1033 25.15 12.30 21.14
C THR A 1033 24.05 13.36 21.23
N LEU A 1034 22.83 12.93 21.58
CA LEU A 1034 21.65 13.79 21.60
C LEU A 1034 21.37 14.26 23.03
N LEU A 1035 21.06 15.54 23.18
CA LEU A 1035 20.43 16.11 24.36
C LEU A 1035 18.92 16.20 24.09
N VAL A 1036 18.10 15.50 24.88
CA VAL A 1036 16.69 15.31 24.56
C VAL A 1036 15.78 15.40 25.78
N ASP A 1037 14.51 15.73 25.57
CA ASP A 1037 13.46 15.42 26.53
C ASP A 1037 13.10 13.92 26.43
N PRO A 1038 13.21 13.15 27.53
CA PRO A 1038 12.95 11.70 27.51
C PRO A 1038 11.47 11.31 27.31
N ARG A 1039 10.52 12.26 27.35
CA ARG A 1039 9.08 11.98 27.39
C ARG A 1039 8.45 11.92 26.00
N VAL A 1040 9.09 12.51 25.00
CA VAL A 1040 8.61 12.59 23.61
C VAL A 1040 9.64 11.96 22.66
N PRO A 1041 9.24 11.51 21.46
CA PRO A 1041 10.16 10.93 20.48
C PRO A 1041 11.06 11.97 19.80
N ILE A 1042 12.14 11.51 19.15
CA ILE A 1042 13.00 12.33 18.27
C ILE A 1042 12.79 11.89 16.81
N HIS A 1043 12.73 12.86 15.90
CA HIS A 1043 12.51 12.61 14.47
C HIS A 1043 13.78 12.81 13.62
N ALA A 1044 13.90 12.03 12.56
CA ALA A 1044 14.94 12.12 11.54
C ALA A 1044 14.33 12.11 10.13
N THR A 1045 14.46 13.22 9.40
CA THR A 1045 13.86 13.40 8.07
C THR A 1045 14.92 13.34 6.97
N THR A 1046 14.69 12.55 5.93
CA THR A 1046 15.59 12.43 4.76
C THR A 1046 14.89 12.61 3.41
N ASP A 1047 13.55 12.72 3.39
CA ASP A 1047 12.68 12.68 2.21
C ASP A 1047 12.72 11.37 1.37
N ILE A 1048 13.87 10.72 1.19
CA ILE A 1048 13.94 9.46 0.44
C ILE A 1048 13.24 8.26 1.11
N LEU A 1049 12.88 8.38 2.38
CA LEU A 1049 12.22 7.38 3.23
C LEU A 1049 11.23 8.08 4.17
N PRO A 1050 10.31 7.34 4.81
CA PRO A 1050 9.48 7.88 5.90
C PRO A 1050 10.33 8.45 7.02
N THR A 1051 9.76 9.40 7.78
CA THR A 1051 10.49 10.02 8.89
C THR A 1051 10.82 8.99 9.96
N GLY A 1052 12.11 8.85 10.26
CA GLY A 1052 12.61 7.94 11.29
C GLY A 1052 12.28 8.46 12.68
N ILE A 1053 11.88 7.57 13.58
CA ILE A 1053 11.43 7.91 14.93
C ILE A 1053 12.16 7.04 15.95
N VAL A 1054 12.63 7.66 17.02
CA VAL A 1054 13.22 6.96 18.17
C VAL A 1054 12.67 7.53 19.48
N HIS A 1055 12.35 6.65 20.43
CA HIS A 1055 11.90 7.00 21.77
C HIS A 1055 12.70 6.23 22.81
N ILE A 1056 13.17 6.90 23.87
CA ILE A 1056 13.96 6.25 24.92
C ILE A 1056 13.08 5.22 25.64
N PRO A 1057 13.45 3.92 25.63
CA PRO A 1057 12.67 2.90 26.33
C PRO A 1057 12.46 3.21 27.81
N GLN A 1058 11.25 2.96 28.31
CA GLN A 1058 10.84 3.30 29.69
C GLN A 1058 11.74 2.65 30.77
N GLU A 1059 12.34 1.50 30.46
CA GLU A 1059 13.29 0.80 31.33
C GLU A 1059 14.52 1.66 31.70
N PHE A 1060 14.94 2.57 30.81
CA PHE A 1060 16.07 3.48 31.06
C PHE A 1060 15.64 4.78 31.76
N THR A 1061 14.37 5.17 31.65
CA THR A 1061 13.88 6.46 32.16
C THR A 1061 13.27 6.35 33.56
N ALA A 1062 12.35 5.40 33.78
CA ALA A 1062 11.53 5.36 35.01
C ALA A 1062 12.36 5.19 36.29
N THR A 1063 13.31 4.26 36.29
CA THR A 1063 14.16 4.00 37.46
C THR A 1063 15.08 5.18 37.75
N ALA A 1064 15.68 5.77 36.72
CA ALA A 1064 16.61 6.88 36.88
C ALA A 1064 15.89 8.12 37.43
N LEU A 1065 14.76 8.51 36.83
CA LEU A 1065 13.96 9.65 37.28
C LEU A 1065 13.46 9.49 38.72
N SER A 1066 13.06 8.27 39.13
CA SER A 1066 12.63 8.00 40.51
C SER A 1066 13.74 8.13 41.58
N ARG A 1067 15.02 8.03 41.16
CA ARG A 1067 16.19 8.07 42.06
C ARG A 1067 16.84 9.44 42.16
N MET A 1068 16.50 10.36 41.26
CA MET A 1068 17.09 11.70 41.25
C MET A 1068 16.70 12.48 42.49
N ALA A 1069 17.71 12.91 43.24
CA ALA A 1069 17.56 13.85 44.34
C ALA A 1069 18.10 15.21 43.90
N VAL A 1070 17.25 16.24 43.89
CA VAL A 1070 17.68 17.61 43.55
C VAL A 1070 18.11 18.33 44.82
N GLY A 1071 19.32 18.89 44.80
CA GLY A 1071 19.88 19.67 45.91
C GLY A 1071 19.80 21.17 45.64
N PHE A 1072 19.62 21.96 46.70
CA PHE A 1072 19.69 23.41 46.68
C PHE A 1072 20.77 23.90 47.61
N ARG A 1073 21.50 24.94 47.22
CA ARG A 1073 22.47 25.58 48.09
C ARG A 1073 21.79 26.64 48.94
N ALA A 1074 22.04 26.55 50.25
CA ALA A 1074 21.64 27.56 51.19
C ALA A 1074 22.84 27.87 52.09
N GLY A 1075 23.27 29.13 52.13
CA GLY A 1075 24.36 29.51 53.02
C GLY A 1075 24.97 30.91 52.78
N PRO A 1076 25.81 31.38 53.72
CA PRO A 1076 26.09 30.74 55.01
C PRO A 1076 24.90 30.85 55.98
N LEU A 1077 24.49 29.72 56.56
CA LEU A 1077 23.40 29.63 57.54
C LEU A 1077 23.94 29.06 58.85
N LEU A 1078 23.61 29.71 59.98
CA LEU A 1078 23.84 29.16 61.31
C LEU A 1078 22.66 28.24 61.65
N ALA A 1079 22.78 26.95 61.34
CA ALA A 1079 21.78 25.94 61.71
C ALA A 1079 22.15 25.29 63.05
N ALA A 1080 21.19 25.13 63.95
CA ALA A 1080 21.36 24.35 65.17
C ALA A 1080 21.18 22.86 64.86
N GLU A 1081 21.99 21.99 65.48
CA GLU A 1081 21.81 20.54 65.40
C GLU A 1081 21.08 20.05 66.66
N ALA A 1082 19.95 19.36 66.48
CA ALA A 1082 19.19 18.75 67.57
C ALA A 1082 18.97 17.27 67.26
N GLN A 1083 19.42 16.38 68.15
CA GLN A 1083 19.23 14.92 68.04
C GLN A 1083 19.72 14.30 66.71
N GLY A 1084 20.74 14.88 66.07
CA GLY A 1084 21.27 14.41 64.78
C GLY A 1084 20.52 14.92 63.56
N SER A 1085 19.58 15.86 63.74
CA SER A 1085 18.85 16.56 62.68
C SER A 1085 19.25 18.03 62.60
N ALA A 1086 19.21 18.58 61.39
CA ALA A 1086 19.40 20.01 61.15
C ALA A 1086 18.09 20.75 61.43
N VAL A 1087 18.11 21.71 62.36
CA VAL A 1087 16.95 22.55 62.68
C VAL A 1087 16.91 23.71 61.70
N THR A 1088 16.06 23.60 60.68
CA THR A 1088 15.99 24.58 59.58
C THR A 1088 14.61 24.50 58.90
N PRO A 1089 14.03 25.62 58.43
CA PRO A 1089 12.73 25.61 57.78
C PRO A 1089 12.71 24.69 56.55
N ALA A 1090 11.81 23.72 56.53
CA ALA A 1090 11.54 22.93 55.33
C ALA A 1090 10.66 23.73 54.35
N PRO A 1091 10.86 23.60 53.02
CA PRO A 1091 10.01 24.23 52.02
C PRO A 1091 8.54 23.81 52.16
N ALA A 1092 7.64 24.77 52.40
CA ALA A 1092 6.22 24.49 52.66
C ALA A 1092 5.44 23.98 51.43
N THR A 1093 5.97 24.20 50.22
CA THR A 1093 5.30 23.92 48.94
C THR A 1093 5.67 22.57 48.32
N ALA A 1094 6.54 21.79 48.95
CA ALA A 1094 7.09 20.58 48.36
C ALA A 1094 7.03 19.40 49.34
N THR A 1095 6.14 18.45 49.04
CA THR A 1095 5.94 17.21 49.80
C THR A 1095 7.08 16.23 49.51
N GLY A 1096 7.84 15.85 50.54
CA GLY A 1096 8.96 14.90 50.41
C GLY A 1096 9.85 14.83 51.64
N THR A 1097 10.87 13.98 51.58
CA THR A 1097 11.88 13.84 52.64
C THR A 1097 13.01 14.83 52.37
N TRP A 1098 13.22 15.78 53.29
CA TRP A 1098 14.26 16.81 53.18
C TRP A 1098 15.51 16.43 53.97
N ILE A 1099 16.67 16.58 53.32
CA ILE A 1099 17.98 16.24 53.90
C ILE A 1099 18.89 17.47 53.75
N TRP A 1100 19.46 17.91 54.87
CA TRP A 1100 20.53 18.91 54.89
C TRP A 1100 21.86 18.21 54.66
N SER A 1101 22.61 18.63 53.64
CA SER A 1101 23.95 18.09 53.35
C SER A 1101 24.99 19.21 53.45
N GLU A 1102 26.06 18.99 54.22
CA GLU A 1102 27.16 19.94 54.37
C GLU A 1102 28.52 19.31 54.01
N PRO A 1103 29.48 20.08 53.46
CA PRO A 1103 30.82 19.59 53.17
C PRO A 1103 31.56 19.18 54.45
N ALA A 1104 32.20 18.01 54.43
CA ALA A 1104 33.06 17.47 55.48
C ALA A 1104 34.41 17.00 54.90
N PRO A 1105 35.47 16.83 55.72
CA PRO A 1105 36.79 16.42 55.23
C PRO A 1105 36.78 15.13 54.38
N ASP A 1106 35.86 14.21 54.67
CA ASP A 1106 35.73 12.91 53.99
C ASP A 1106 34.59 12.87 52.95
N GLY A 1107 33.94 14.00 52.64
CA GLY A 1107 32.87 14.08 51.64
C GLY A 1107 31.70 14.96 52.08
N TRP A 1108 30.52 14.36 52.20
CA TRP A 1108 29.29 15.05 52.60
C TRP A 1108 28.76 14.46 53.91
N ARG A 1109 28.39 15.33 54.84
CA ARG A 1109 27.63 14.95 56.03
C ARG A 1109 26.16 15.28 55.78
N SER A 1110 25.30 14.29 55.89
CA SER A 1110 23.87 14.40 55.63
C SER A 1110 23.06 14.22 56.92
N MET A 1111 22.11 15.12 57.17
CA MET A 1111 21.25 15.11 58.36
C MET A 1111 19.79 15.32 57.92
N PRO A 1112 18.80 14.65 58.53
CA PRO A 1112 17.39 14.97 58.28
C PRO A 1112 17.09 16.41 58.69
N MET A 1113 16.22 17.11 57.97
CA MET A 1113 15.72 18.42 58.39
C MET A 1113 14.53 18.25 59.33
N THR A 1114 14.47 19.04 60.42
CA THR A 1114 13.39 19.05 61.41
C THR A 1114 12.95 20.45 61.77
#